data_AF-A0AAD4EFT4-F1
#
_entry.id   AF-A0AAD4EFT4-F1
#
_cell.length_a   1.000
_cell.length_b   1.000
_cell.length_c   1.000
_cell.angle_alpha   90.00
_cell.angle_beta   90.00
_cell.angle_gamma   90.00
#
_symmetry.space_group_name_H-M   'P 1'
#
loop_
_entity.id
_entity.type
_entity.pdbx_description
1 polymer ?
#
loop_
_entity_poly.entity_id
_entity_poly.type
_entity_poly.pdbx_seq_one_letter_code
_entity_poly.pdbx_strand_id
1 'polypeptide(L)'
;MSSAPPQTQPEDGHTFARVIQFMINKAASGSIKELDGLCNIAQHWKPEQLLILLPVFYHHLDPARIPDVVTSRDVRSVMLARYSLKGVLVTLNRVNHPRELTQSVQAIADNLISNWNRCHLWVNFFYRHFFASSNPARLPGLLITRSEALKLVVNMLMRMSLIGDSQTPQSLINTPSLHPIISQLWCMAVMGSKEQGAFQEHMSYVVQACLDVDRPAFASTLIHVAGGIRAMASITSKYLRNIRCLYRKKVVSGQSIDDTTSCDSVFGVPRWQIMLINCFGNCANLLFVTSQQNCALREAYIDRNLVAIVIYTLRDLCQLSQTLKHDDFAKHVKKAFEDALGYIALLMGGPVDDLIAVICQALRARFLPTILQAHTCIPGADTAECLNALLITALRSYLTFDKVLRIAGSELEADEKSLDAIAQRDTDLLQAWNLFKKDVRRFLDLRSQIPAASIFFDRQCAAVHNSDEWHPQWDLFQCARCTVARYCSKQCQNIDWDQGHRMACKYLKAAIGASSYVISRILHTETFTGPNTSRYIRRSLFLLAKIEDAEIQSHREFISQLSVTAQAEYPEFQDRLVLEIDPVAEAPTDKFKFKPVSNYLHIFPEASERPWQVASKWRQSTGLHSLSLPPVIRIHEGYEITNRPNLLFSPSTALRMAFKEHGLDAIVNDNASSVYYTGSSQ
;
A
#
# COMPACT_ATOMS: atom_id res chain seq x y z
N MET A 1 -25.23 -54.92 -40.66
CA MET A 1 -24.00 -55.13 -39.86
C MET A 1 -22.89 -55.50 -40.82
N SER A 2 -21.98 -54.57 -41.11
CA SER A 2 -20.79 -54.80 -41.94
C SER A 2 -19.58 -54.49 -41.07
N SER A 3 -18.79 -55.51 -40.76
CA SER A 3 -17.61 -55.45 -39.91
C SER A 3 -16.44 -54.87 -40.70
N ALA A 4 -15.98 -53.67 -40.32
CA ALA A 4 -14.74 -53.09 -40.84
C ALA A 4 -13.53 -53.95 -40.44
N PRO A 5 -12.53 -54.14 -41.33
CA PRO A 5 -11.34 -54.93 -41.03
C PRO A 5 -10.48 -54.23 -39.97
N PRO A 6 -9.77 -54.99 -39.12
CA PRO A 6 -8.89 -54.45 -38.10
C PRO A 6 -7.74 -53.68 -38.76
N GLN A 7 -7.61 -52.38 -38.43
CA GLN A 7 -6.44 -51.58 -38.79
C GLN A 7 -5.21 -52.19 -38.11
N THR A 8 -4.30 -52.75 -38.91
CA THR A 8 -2.95 -53.13 -38.50
C THR A 8 -2.21 -51.88 -38.01
N GLN A 9 -1.84 -51.84 -36.72
CA GLN A 9 -0.95 -50.80 -36.21
C GLN A 9 0.44 -50.95 -36.87
N PRO A 10 1.04 -49.88 -37.39
CA PRO A 10 2.29 -49.97 -38.13
C PRO A 10 3.50 -50.25 -37.20
N GLU A 11 4.43 -51.09 -37.67
CA GLU A 11 5.71 -51.44 -37.04
C GLU A 11 6.74 -50.25 -36.99
N ASP A 12 6.29 -49.01 -37.14
CA ASP A 12 7.14 -47.82 -37.40
C ASP A 12 7.87 -47.24 -36.18
N GLY A 13 7.65 -47.77 -34.97
CA GLY A 13 8.22 -47.25 -33.73
C GLY A 13 9.76 -47.28 -33.67
N HIS A 14 10.38 -48.33 -34.22
CA HIS A 14 11.84 -48.47 -34.23
C HIS A 14 12.55 -47.48 -35.16
N THR A 15 11.93 -47.16 -36.29
CA THR A 15 12.47 -46.19 -37.25
C THR A 15 12.46 -44.79 -36.64
N PHE A 16 11.38 -44.41 -35.96
CA PHE A 16 11.28 -43.11 -35.30
C PHE A 16 12.36 -42.94 -34.20
N ALA A 17 12.52 -43.93 -33.31
CA ALA A 17 13.54 -43.88 -32.26
C ALA A 17 14.96 -43.71 -32.80
N ARG A 18 15.30 -44.40 -33.91
CA ARG A 18 16.61 -44.26 -34.57
C ARG A 18 16.82 -42.87 -35.17
N VAL A 19 15.79 -42.30 -35.81
CA VAL A 19 15.85 -40.93 -36.37
C VAL A 19 16.07 -39.91 -35.25
N ILE A 20 15.36 -40.05 -34.13
CA ILE A 20 15.53 -39.18 -32.97
C ILE A 20 16.93 -39.30 -32.37
N GLN A 21 17.45 -40.51 -32.18
CA GLN A 21 18.80 -40.70 -31.66
C GLN A 21 19.86 -40.13 -32.60
N PHE A 22 19.67 -40.28 -33.92
CA PHE A 22 20.51 -39.65 -34.93
C PHE A 22 20.50 -38.12 -34.81
N MET A 23 19.31 -37.52 -34.66
CA MET A 23 19.17 -36.07 -34.44
C MET A 23 19.83 -35.61 -33.15
N ILE A 24 19.66 -36.36 -32.05
CA ILE A 24 20.33 -36.10 -30.76
C ILE A 24 21.85 -36.07 -30.93
N ASN A 25 22.43 -37.08 -31.57
CA ASN A 25 23.88 -37.18 -31.77
C ASN A 25 24.40 -36.04 -32.67
N LYS A 26 23.69 -35.72 -33.75
CA LYS A 26 24.06 -34.63 -34.65
C LYS A 26 23.91 -33.25 -34.00
N ALA A 27 22.85 -33.03 -33.24
CA ALA A 27 22.66 -31.82 -32.47
C ALA A 27 23.77 -31.67 -31.42
N ALA A 28 24.11 -32.72 -30.68
CA ALA A 28 25.22 -32.73 -29.73
C ALA A 28 26.57 -32.41 -30.39
N SER A 29 26.80 -32.86 -31.63
CA SER A 29 27.99 -32.50 -32.43
C SER A 29 27.98 -31.06 -32.99
N GLY A 30 26.95 -30.27 -32.66
CA GLY A 30 26.85 -28.87 -33.05
C GLY A 30 26.21 -28.64 -34.42
N SER A 31 25.28 -29.50 -34.84
CA SER A 31 24.47 -29.25 -36.03
C SER A 31 23.22 -28.43 -35.71
N ILE A 32 23.12 -27.24 -36.29
CA ILE A 32 22.04 -26.27 -36.03
C ILE A 32 20.68 -26.79 -36.53
N LYS A 33 20.66 -27.41 -37.71
CA LYS A 33 19.43 -27.91 -38.35
C LYS A 33 18.76 -28.99 -37.49
N GLU A 34 19.52 -29.96 -37.02
CA GLU A 34 19.03 -31.05 -36.18
C GLU A 34 18.64 -30.54 -34.79
N LEU A 35 19.35 -29.55 -34.25
CA LEU A 35 18.98 -28.92 -32.97
C LEU A 35 17.63 -28.18 -33.05
N ASP A 36 17.37 -27.41 -34.11
CA ASP A 36 16.05 -26.81 -34.33
C ASP A 36 14.97 -27.87 -34.59
N GLY A 37 15.29 -28.91 -35.36
CA GLY A 37 14.41 -30.06 -35.56
C GLY A 37 14.01 -30.72 -34.24
N LEU A 38 14.96 -30.93 -33.31
CA LEU A 38 14.67 -31.43 -31.97
C LEU A 38 13.76 -30.49 -31.19
N CYS A 39 13.97 -29.17 -31.27
CA CYS A 39 13.08 -28.20 -30.60
C CYS A 39 11.63 -28.30 -31.09
N ASN A 40 11.42 -28.56 -32.38
CA ASN A 40 10.08 -28.69 -32.96
C ASN A 40 9.44 -30.02 -32.56
N ILE A 41 10.20 -31.13 -32.59
CA ILE A 41 9.71 -32.45 -32.17
C ILE A 41 9.40 -32.48 -30.67
N ALA A 42 10.25 -31.87 -29.84
CA ALA A 42 10.09 -31.79 -28.39
C ALA A 42 8.77 -31.11 -27.98
N GLN A 43 8.19 -30.28 -28.85
CA GLN A 43 6.87 -29.72 -28.59
C GLN A 43 5.80 -30.80 -28.44
N HIS A 44 5.95 -32.00 -28.98
CA HIS A 44 4.92 -33.04 -28.90
C HIS A 44 5.23 -34.14 -27.88
N TRP A 45 6.32 -34.00 -27.12
CA TRP A 45 6.79 -35.03 -26.19
C TRP A 45 6.25 -34.86 -24.78
N LYS A 46 6.19 -35.98 -24.05
CA LYS A 46 5.87 -36.01 -22.62
C LYS A 46 7.06 -35.53 -21.78
N PRO A 47 6.84 -34.96 -20.58
CA PRO A 47 7.91 -34.46 -19.71
C PRO A 47 9.06 -35.45 -19.48
N GLU A 48 8.78 -36.75 -19.32
CA GLU A 48 9.79 -37.78 -19.08
C GLU A 48 10.77 -37.92 -20.26
N GLN A 49 10.27 -37.80 -21.48
CA GLN A 49 11.07 -37.91 -22.70
C GLN A 49 11.94 -36.67 -22.90
N LEU A 50 11.48 -35.50 -22.43
CA LEU A 50 12.20 -34.24 -22.57
C LEU A 50 13.46 -34.18 -21.71
N LEU A 51 13.52 -34.93 -20.61
CA LEU A 51 14.71 -35.04 -19.76
C LEU A 51 15.94 -35.53 -20.55
N ILE A 52 15.74 -36.40 -21.54
CA ILE A 52 16.83 -36.92 -22.39
C ILE A 52 17.45 -35.82 -23.27
N LEU A 53 16.70 -34.77 -23.59
CA LEU A 53 17.16 -33.68 -24.46
C LEU A 53 17.89 -32.57 -23.69
N LEU A 54 17.63 -32.40 -22.39
CA LEU A 54 18.23 -31.32 -21.59
C LEU A 54 19.77 -31.32 -21.62
N PRO A 55 20.48 -32.46 -21.48
CA PRO A 55 21.94 -32.48 -21.60
C PRO A 55 22.45 -31.97 -22.95
N VAL A 56 21.75 -32.26 -24.04
CA VAL A 56 22.09 -31.79 -25.39
C VAL A 56 21.95 -30.28 -25.47
N PHE A 57 20.88 -29.72 -24.90
CA PHE A 57 20.67 -28.28 -24.88
C PHE A 57 21.74 -27.57 -24.03
N TYR A 58 22.01 -28.05 -22.82
CA TYR A 58 23.00 -27.45 -21.92
C TYR A 58 24.45 -27.59 -22.40
N HIS A 59 24.76 -28.58 -23.26
CA HIS A 59 26.08 -28.73 -23.87
C HIS A 59 26.49 -27.49 -24.68
N HIS A 60 25.55 -26.87 -25.40
CA HIS A 60 25.84 -25.68 -26.22
C HIS A 60 25.74 -24.36 -25.46
N LEU A 61 25.36 -24.41 -24.17
CA LEU A 61 25.25 -23.23 -23.29
C LEU A 61 26.48 -23.05 -22.41
N ASP A 62 27.62 -23.61 -22.81
CA ASP A 62 28.90 -23.42 -22.13
C ASP A 62 29.27 -21.92 -22.06
N PRO A 63 29.47 -21.36 -20.85
CA PRO A 63 29.90 -19.97 -20.66
C PRO A 63 31.19 -19.61 -21.40
N ALA A 64 32.12 -20.55 -21.57
CA ALA A 64 33.39 -20.31 -22.26
C ALA A 64 33.23 -20.03 -23.76
N ARG A 65 32.04 -20.29 -24.32
CA ARG A 65 31.72 -20.04 -25.74
C ARG A 65 31.03 -18.70 -25.99
N ILE A 66 30.80 -17.89 -24.95
CA ILE A 66 30.18 -16.57 -25.08
C ILE A 66 31.24 -15.61 -25.64
N PRO A 67 31.05 -15.05 -26.84
CA PRO A 67 32.01 -14.11 -27.42
C PRO A 67 31.85 -12.72 -26.78
N ASP A 68 32.96 -12.04 -26.51
CA ASP A 68 32.94 -10.63 -26.05
C ASP A 68 32.45 -9.69 -27.17
N VAL A 69 32.82 -9.99 -28.41
CA VAL A 69 32.40 -9.27 -29.62
C VAL A 69 31.93 -10.29 -30.65
N VAL A 70 30.74 -10.10 -31.20
CA VAL A 70 30.17 -11.03 -32.17
C VAL A 70 30.87 -10.88 -33.53
N THR A 71 31.67 -11.88 -33.91
CA THR A 71 32.33 -11.96 -35.22
C THR A 71 31.72 -13.06 -36.09
N SER A 72 32.14 -13.15 -37.36
CA SER A 72 31.69 -14.20 -38.28
C SER A 72 32.04 -15.61 -37.79
N ARG A 73 33.09 -15.75 -36.96
CA ARG A 73 33.51 -17.03 -36.36
C ARG A 73 32.54 -17.50 -35.28
N ASP A 74 31.84 -16.58 -34.64
CA ASP A 74 30.98 -16.87 -33.49
C ASP A 74 29.53 -17.20 -33.89
N VAL A 75 29.16 -16.91 -35.15
CA VAL A 75 27.79 -17.10 -35.67
C VAL A 75 27.26 -18.51 -35.36
N ARG A 76 28.10 -19.54 -35.55
CA ARG A 76 27.72 -20.93 -35.26
C ARG A 76 27.41 -21.14 -33.79
N SER A 77 28.29 -20.71 -32.89
CA SER A 77 28.12 -20.86 -31.43
C SER A 77 26.90 -20.11 -30.93
N VAL A 78 26.68 -18.88 -31.41
CA VAL A 78 25.52 -18.07 -31.04
C VAL A 78 24.21 -18.70 -31.52
N MET A 79 24.17 -19.24 -32.74
CA MET A 79 22.98 -19.93 -33.25
C MET A 79 22.70 -21.24 -32.50
N LEU A 80 23.74 -22.00 -32.14
CA LEU A 80 23.58 -23.18 -31.28
C LEU A 80 23.01 -22.81 -29.91
N ALA A 81 23.56 -21.78 -29.26
CA ALA A 81 23.06 -21.29 -27.97
C ALA A 81 21.60 -20.81 -28.06
N ARG A 82 21.23 -20.10 -29.14
CA ARG A 82 19.84 -19.67 -29.40
C ARG A 82 18.88 -20.87 -29.41
N TYR A 83 19.17 -21.88 -30.22
CA TYR A 83 18.29 -23.04 -30.35
C TYR A 83 18.31 -23.91 -29.10
N SER A 84 19.44 -24.00 -28.38
CA SER A 84 19.49 -24.65 -27.06
C SER A 84 18.59 -23.95 -26.04
N LEU A 85 18.63 -22.62 -25.94
CA LEU A 85 17.70 -21.88 -25.07
C LEU A 85 16.23 -22.07 -25.51
N LYS A 86 15.96 -22.09 -26.81
CA LYS A 86 14.62 -22.43 -27.34
C LYS A 86 14.20 -23.85 -26.92
N GLY A 87 15.11 -24.82 -26.99
CA GLY A 87 14.88 -26.20 -26.57
C GLY A 87 14.56 -26.31 -25.08
N VAL A 88 15.36 -25.64 -24.23
CA VAL A 88 15.09 -25.52 -22.79
C VAL A 88 13.71 -24.90 -22.56
N LEU A 89 13.36 -23.80 -23.24
CA LEU A 89 12.03 -23.19 -23.14
C LEU A 89 10.89 -24.13 -23.55
N VAL A 90 11.05 -24.89 -24.63
CA VAL A 90 10.05 -25.89 -25.05
C VAL A 90 9.85 -26.93 -23.95
N THR A 91 10.94 -27.41 -23.34
CA THR A 91 10.88 -28.34 -22.22
C THR A 91 10.15 -27.72 -21.02
N LEU A 92 10.48 -26.48 -20.64
CA LEU A 92 9.83 -25.79 -19.53
C LEU A 92 8.37 -25.45 -19.81
N ASN A 93 8.00 -25.17 -21.06
CA ASN A 93 6.61 -24.90 -21.44
C ASN A 93 5.69 -26.09 -21.14
N ARG A 94 6.23 -27.32 -21.22
CA ARG A 94 5.50 -28.58 -20.95
C ARG A 94 5.28 -28.87 -19.47
N VAL A 95 5.92 -28.11 -18.59
CA VAL A 95 5.95 -28.34 -17.13
C VAL A 95 4.98 -27.43 -16.36
N ASN A 96 4.38 -26.41 -16.98
CA ASN A 96 3.63 -25.36 -16.27
C ASN A 96 2.21 -25.73 -15.82
N HIS A 97 1.88 -27.01 -15.58
CA HIS A 97 0.59 -27.36 -15.02
C HIS A 97 0.71 -27.54 -13.50
N PRO A 98 0.33 -26.55 -12.67
CA PRO A 98 0.59 -26.54 -11.22
C PRO A 98 -0.15 -27.63 -10.42
N ARG A 99 -1.05 -28.38 -11.05
CA ARG A 99 -1.89 -29.39 -10.39
C ARG A 99 -1.28 -30.79 -10.36
N GLU A 100 -0.24 -31.05 -11.14
CA GLU A 100 0.42 -32.36 -11.21
C GLU A 100 1.94 -32.16 -11.21
N LEU A 101 2.50 -31.89 -10.03
CA LEU A 101 3.95 -31.99 -9.81
C LEU A 101 4.34 -33.46 -9.90
N THR A 102 4.50 -33.96 -11.12
CA THR A 102 5.10 -35.27 -11.36
C THR A 102 6.58 -35.22 -10.99
N GLN A 103 7.16 -36.36 -10.66
CA GLN A 103 8.61 -36.49 -10.44
C GLN A 103 9.43 -35.97 -11.64
N SER A 104 8.90 -36.11 -12.87
CA SER A 104 9.53 -35.61 -14.10
C SER A 104 9.52 -34.08 -14.19
N VAL A 105 8.44 -33.43 -13.75
CA VAL A 105 8.34 -31.96 -13.65
C VAL A 105 9.39 -31.42 -12.69
N GLN A 106 9.50 -32.01 -11.49
CA GLN A 106 10.51 -31.62 -10.51
C GLN A 106 11.93 -31.86 -11.07
N ALA A 107 12.18 -33.01 -11.70
CA ALA A 107 13.48 -33.30 -12.30
C ALA A 107 13.89 -32.28 -13.38
N ILE A 108 12.94 -31.80 -14.19
CA ILE A 108 13.20 -30.74 -15.18
C ILE A 108 13.58 -29.42 -14.47
N ALA A 109 12.85 -29.06 -13.41
CA ALA A 109 13.14 -27.87 -12.60
C ALA A 109 14.53 -27.94 -11.96
N ASP A 110 14.87 -29.06 -11.31
CA ASP A 110 16.16 -29.28 -10.67
C ASP A 110 17.31 -29.20 -11.69
N ASN A 111 17.10 -29.74 -12.89
CA ASN A 111 18.07 -29.65 -13.98
C ASN A 111 18.29 -28.20 -14.44
N LEU A 112 17.23 -27.39 -14.50
CA LEU A 112 17.33 -25.98 -14.84
C LEU A 112 18.07 -25.18 -13.76
N ILE A 113 17.76 -25.41 -12.48
CA ILE A 113 18.43 -24.76 -11.35
C ILE A 113 19.92 -25.11 -11.36
N SER A 114 20.25 -26.40 -11.50
CA SER A 114 21.63 -26.90 -11.53
C SER A 114 22.46 -26.36 -12.69
N ASN A 115 21.81 -25.96 -13.80
CA ASN A 115 22.45 -25.41 -14.98
C ASN A 115 22.15 -23.91 -15.19
N TRP A 116 21.56 -23.23 -14.20
CA TRP A 116 21.17 -21.82 -14.35
C TRP A 116 22.37 -20.91 -14.58
N ASN A 117 23.53 -21.26 -14.00
CA ASN A 117 24.80 -20.57 -14.24
C ASN A 117 25.20 -20.54 -15.73
N ARG A 118 24.81 -21.55 -16.52
CA ARG A 118 25.02 -21.61 -17.98
C ARG A 118 24.00 -20.77 -18.73
N CYS A 119 22.73 -20.92 -18.37
CA CYS A 119 21.62 -20.27 -19.05
C CYS A 119 21.66 -18.74 -18.91
N HIS A 120 21.83 -18.22 -17.69
CA HIS A 120 21.69 -16.79 -17.45
C HIS A 120 22.76 -15.94 -18.14
N LEU A 121 23.97 -16.46 -18.32
CA LEU A 121 25.05 -15.78 -19.04
C LEU A 121 24.70 -15.60 -20.51
N TRP A 122 24.12 -16.62 -21.14
CA TRP A 122 23.59 -16.51 -22.50
C TRP A 122 22.36 -15.61 -22.59
N VAL A 123 21.46 -15.63 -21.61
CA VAL A 123 20.33 -14.69 -21.53
C VAL A 123 20.83 -13.24 -21.48
N ASN A 124 21.84 -12.96 -20.65
CA ASN A 124 22.49 -11.66 -20.57
C ASN A 124 23.16 -11.26 -21.91
N PHE A 125 23.87 -12.19 -22.54
CA PHE A 125 24.46 -11.98 -23.86
C PHE A 125 23.41 -11.61 -24.92
N PHE A 126 22.32 -12.39 -25.03
CA PHE A 126 21.24 -12.11 -25.98
C PHE A 126 20.59 -10.74 -25.73
N TYR A 127 20.40 -10.40 -24.46
CA TYR A 127 19.90 -9.09 -24.08
C TYR A 127 20.83 -7.97 -24.54
N ARG A 128 22.12 -8.02 -24.19
CA ARG A 128 23.09 -6.96 -24.49
C ARG A 128 23.31 -6.78 -25.99
N HIS A 129 23.60 -7.86 -26.71
CA HIS A 129 24.07 -7.78 -28.10
C HIS A 129 22.96 -7.69 -29.16
N PHE A 130 21.75 -8.18 -28.86
CA PHE A 130 20.66 -8.22 -29.84
C PHE A 130 19.46 -7.34 -29.46
N PHE A 131 19.26 -7.05 -28.17
CA PHE A 131 18.10 -6.28 -27.73
C PHE A 131 18.43 -4.87 -27.24
N ALA A 132 19.39 -4.71 -26.33
CA ALA A 132 19.77 -3.42 -25.77
C ALA A 132 20.69 -2.62 -26.69
N SER A 133 21.50 -3.31 -27.53
CA SER A 133 22.36 -2.66 -28.51
C SER A 133 21.56 -1.80 -29.50
N SER A 134 22.02 -0.57 -29.70
CA SER A 134 21.53 0.33 -30.75
C SER A 134 21.77 -0.24 -32.15
N ASN A 135 22.85 -1.00 -32.30
CA ASN A 135 23.29 -1.66 -33.53
C ASN A 135 23.37 -3.16 -33.28
N PRO A 136 22.25 -3.91 -33.35
CA PRO A 136 22.27 -5.35 -33.15
C PRO A 136 23.15 -6.01 -34.22
N ALA A 137 23.93 -7.03 -33.83
CA ALA A 137 24.85 -7.70 -34.74
C ALA A 137 24.10 -8.27 -35.95
N ARG A 138 24.49 -7.84 -37.16
CA ARG A 138 23.96 -8.34 -38.44
C ARG A 138 25.10 -8.96 -39.22
N LEU A 139 25.25 -10.27 -39.11
CA LEU A 139 26.25 -11.04 -39.84
C LEU A 139 25.56 -12.08 -40.73
N PRO A 140 26.14 -12.45 -41.89
CA PRO A 140 25.63 -13.54 -42.70
C PRO A 140 25.47 -14.83 -41.87
N GLY A 141 24.29 -15.44 -41.91
CA GLY A 141 23.94 -16.62 -41.12
C GLY A 141 23.45 -16.36 -39.69
N LEU A 142 23.57 -15.12 -39.18
CA LEU A 142 23.07 -14.74 -37.86
C LEU A 142 21.67 -14.11 -37.98
N LEU A 143 20.65 -14.96 -38.10
CA LEU A 143 19.26 -14.54 -38.31
C LEU A 143 18.51 -14.35 -36.99
N ILE A 144 18.98 -13.45 -36.11
CA ILE A 144 18.35 -13.19 -34.81
C ILE A 144 17.77 -11.78 -34.80
N THR A 145 16.45 -11.67 -34.85
CA THR A 145 15.77 -10.39 -34.74
C THR A 145 15.71 -9.90 -33.29
N ARG A 146 15.55 -8.58 -33.10
CA ARG A 146 15.35 -7.97 -31.78
C ARG A 146 14.14 -8.55 -31.04
N SER A 147 13.06 -8.86 -31.77
CA SER A 147 11.85 -9.47 -31.22
C SER A 147 12.09 -10.91 -30.75
N GLU A 148 12.82 -11.70 -31.52
CA GLU A 148 13.17 -13.08 -31.13
C GLU A 148 14.09 -13.11 -29.90
N ALA A 149 15.10 -12.26 -29.87
CA ALA A 149 15.98 -12.13 -28.70
C ALA A 149 15.18 -11.72 -27.45
N LEU A 150 14.27 -10.74 -27.59
CA LEU A 150 13.39 -10.33 -26.50
C LEU A 150 12.51 -11.48 -26.01
N LYS A 151 11.84 -12.20 -26.92
CA LYS A 151 11.00 -13.36 -26.58
C LYS A 151 11.80 -14.43 -25.86
N LEU A 152 13.00 -14.73 -26.32
CA LEU A 152 13.90 -15.70 -25.71
C LEU A 152 14.27 -15.31 -24.27
N VAL A 153 14.75 -14.07 -24.08
CA VAL A 153 15.15 -13.52 -22.78
C VAL A 153 13.98 -13.51 -21.81
N VAL A 154 12.85 -12.92 -22.20
CA VAL A 154 11.68 -12.76 -21.33
C VAL A 154 11.08 -14.11 -20.96
N ASN A 155 10.94 -15.02 -21.92
CA ASN A 155 10.37 -16.34 -21.62
C ASN A 155 11.30 -17.13 -20.70
N MET A 156 12.63 -17.02 -20.83
CA MET A 156 13.55 -17.69 -19.90
C MET A 156 13.41 -17.14 -18.50
N LEU A 157 13.41 -15.82 -18.34
CA LEU A 157 13.22 -15.17 -17.04
C LEU A 157 11.86 -15.53 -16.43
N MET A 158 10.79 -15.49 -17.23
CA MET A 158 9.44 -15.81 -16.78
C MET A 158 9.32 -17.28 -16.35
N ARG A 159 9.87 -18.22 -17.11
CA ARG A 159 9.85 -19.64 -16.72
C ARG A 159 10.64 -19.91 -15.44
N MET A 160 11.79 -19.26 -15.27
CA MET A 160 12.52 -19.30 -13.99
C MET A 160 11.69 -18.76 -12.81
N SER A 161 10.79 -17.81 -13.08
CA SER A 161 9.95 -17.18 -12.06
C SER A 161 8.72 -18.01 -11.68
N LEU A 162 8.25 -18.90 -12.57
CA LEU A 162 7.01 -19.67 -12.39
C LEU A 162 7.22 -21.09 -11.86
N ILE A 163 8.44 -21.61 -11.87
CA ILE A 163 8.72 -22.97 -11.38
C ILE A 163 8.56 -22.96 -9.85
N GLY A 164 7.50 -23.63 -9.38
CA GLY A 164 6.89 -23.48 -8.06
C GLY A 164 7.67 -24.04 -6.86
N ASP A 165 8.97 -24.29 -6.98
CA ASP A 165 9.81 -24.52 -5.82
C ASP A 165 10.40 -23.19 -5.34
N SER A 166 10.36 -22.96 -4.03
CA SER A 166 11.05 -21.89 -3.30
C SER A 166 12.49 -21.61 -3.80
N GLN A 167 13.19 -22.63 -4.29
CA GLN A 167 14.58 -22.51 -4.76
C GLN A 167 14.75 -21.83 -6.13
N THR A 168 13.74 -21.86 -7.02
CA THR A 168 13.91 -21.37 -8.40
C THR A 168 13.89 -19.84 -8.50
N PRO A 169 12.89 -19.14 -7.91
CA PRO A 169 12.95 -17.68 -7.77
C PRO A 169 14.22 -17.22 -7.04
N GLN A 170 14.70 -18.02 -6.08
CA GLN A 170 15.90 -17.72 -5.33
C GLN A 170 17.15 -17.67 -6.21
N SER A 171 17.24 -18.53 -7.23
CA SER A 171 18.33 -18.51 -8.22
C SER A 171 18.33 -17.23 -9.05
N LEU A 172 17.15 -16.73 -9.42
CA LEU A 172 16.99 -15.46 -10.13
C LEU A 172 17.39 -14.27 -9.25
N ILE A 173 16.90 -14.24 -8.00
CA ILE A 173 17.25 -13.24 -6.99
C ILE A 173 18.77 -13.23 -6.74
N ASN A 174 19.40 -14.41 -6.65
CA ASN A 174 20.84 -14.58 -6.40
C ASN A 174 21.73 -14.30 -7.63
N THR A 175 21.17 -13.79 -8.73
CA THR A 175 21.93 -13.42 -9.94
C THR A 175 21.88 -11.90 -10.18
N PRO A 176 22.69 -11.08 -9.44
CA PRO A 176 22.64 -9.63 -9.53
C PRO A 176 22.85 -9.06 -10.94
N SER A 177 23.60 -9.76 -11.79
CA SER A 177 23.86 -9.36 -13.18
C SER A 177 22.58 -9.27 -14.03
N LEU A 178 21.50 -9.93 -13.62
CA LEU A 178 20.20 -9.87 -14.28
C LEU A 178 19.29 -8.75 -13.73
N HIS A 179 19.56 -8.21 -12.54
CA HIS A 179 18.67 -7.20 -11.94
C HIS A 179 18.48 -5.98 -12.84
N PRO A 180 19.54 -5.35 -13.42
CA PRO A 180 19.35 -4.21 -14.31
C PRO A 180 18.56 -4.56 -15.58
N ILE A 181 18.77 -5.78 -16.10
CA ILE A 181 18.08 -6.29 -17.29
C ILE A 181 16.58 -6.43 -17.03
N ILE A 182 16.23 -7.07 -15.91
CA ILE A 182 14.83 -7.27 -15.49
C ILE A 182 14.16 -5.91 -15.27
N SER A 183 14.82 -4.99 -14.54
CA SER A 183 14.29 -3.65 -14.30
C SER A 183 14.06 -2.87 -15.59
N GLN A 184 15.00 -2.94 -16.54
CA GLN A 184 14.88 -2.24 -17.82
C GLN A 184 13.77 -2.85 -18.69
N LEU A 185 13.68 -4.18 -18.76
CA LEU A 185 12.62 -4.87 -19.47
C LEU A 185 11.24 -4.55 -18.90
N TRP A 186 11.10 -4.48 -17.58
CA TRP A 186 9.84 -4.09 -16.94
C TRP A 186 9.48 -2.63 -17.25
N CYS A 187 10.42 -1.70 -17.11
CA CYS A 187 10.19 -0.30 -17.49
C CYS A 187 9.74 -0.17 -18.95
N MET A 188 10.37 -0.94 -19.86
CA MET A 188 9.96 -1.00 -21.26
C MET A 188 8.57 -1.60 -21.45
N ALA A 189 8.23 -2.68 -20.73
CA ALA A 189 6.92 -3.31 -20.79
C ALA A 189 5.80 -2.34 -20.36
N VAL A 190 6.04 -1.56 -19.30
CA VAL A 190 5.09 -0.55 -18.81
C VAL A 190 4.99 0.64 -19.76
N MET A 191 6.13 1.09 -20.31
CA MET A 191 6.18 2.30 -21.13
C MET A 191 5.79 2.06 -22.60
N GLY A 192 5.87 0.83 -23.08
CA GLY A 192 5.59 0.40 -24.45
C GLY A 192 4.16 0.63 -24.94
N SER A 193 3.95 0.45 -26.25
CA SER A 193 2.65 0.61 -26.91
C SER A 193 1.63 -0.47 -26.48
N LYS A 194 0.35 -0.21 -26.77
CA LYS A 194 -0.82 -0.97 -26.27
C LYS A 194 -0.89 -2.45 -26.69
N GLU A 195 0.00 -2.93 -27.57
CA GLU A 195 -0.07 -4.29 -28.16
C GLU A 195 0.79 -5.34 -27.44
N GLN A 196 1.39 -5.00 -26.30
CA GLN A 196 2.36 -5.87 -25.61
C GLN A 196 1.81 -6.58 -24.35
N GLY A 197 0.52 -6.95 -24.35
CA GLY A 197 -0.14 -7.54 -23.17
C GLY A 197 0.59 -8.75 -22.57
N ALA A 198 0.96 -9.73 -23.39
CA ALA A 198 1.71 -10.91 -22.93
C ALA A 198 3.12 -10.58 -22.40
N PHE A 199 3.78 -9.56 -22.97
CA PHE A 199 5.08 -9.11 -22.49
C PHE A 199 4.97 -8.44 -21.12
N GLN A 200 3.92 -7.62 -20.92
CA GLN A 200 3.61 -7.03 -19.61
C GLN A 200 3.30 -8.10 -18.56
N GLU A 201 2.49 -9.10 -18.92
CA GLU A 201 2.19 -10.24 -18.07
C GLU A 201 3.46 -10.95 -17.60
N HIS A 202 4.28 -11.39 -18.56
CA HIS A 202 5.51 -12.12 -18.26
C HIS A 202 6.44 -11.29 -17.38
N MET A 203 6.64 -10.01 -17.68
CA MET A 203 7.50 -9.15 -16.86
C MET A 203 6.93 -8.88 -15.47
N SER A 204 5.61 -8.90 -15.29
CA SER A 204 5.01 -8.77 -13.95
C SER A 204 5.38 -9.94 -13.04
N TYR A 205 5.38 -11.17 -13.56
CA TYR A 205 5.80 -12.36 -12.81
C TYR A 205 7.29 -12.33 -12.51
N VAL A 206 8.12 -11.93 -13.48
CA VAL A 206 9.57 -11.83 -13.28
C VAL A 206 9.90 -10.82 -12.19
N VAL A 207 9.28 -9.65 -12.22
CA VAL A 207 9.48 -8.63 -11.18
C VAL A 207 8.98 -9.14 -9.82
N GLN A 208 7.81 -9.76 -9.75
CA GLN A 208 7.30 -10.33 -8.50
C GLN A 208 8.26 -11.37 -7.91
N ALA A 209 8.80 -12.27 -8.73
CA ALA A 209 9.75 -13.29 -8.27
C ALA A 209 11.09 -12.71 -7.81
N CYS A 210 11.44 -11.49 -8.22
CA CYS A 210 12.64 -10.79 -7.77
C CYS A 210 12.40 -9.87 -6.56
N LEU A 211 11.13 -9.61 -6.21
CA LEU A 211 10.78 -8.78 -5.08
C LEU A 211 10.77 -9.61 -3.80
N ASP A 212 11.75 -9.36 -2.97
CA ASP A 212 11.88 -9.97 -1.65
C ASP A 212 12.01 -8.84 -0.62
N VAL A 213 11.15 -8.88 0.41
CA VAL A 213 11.13 -7.89 1.50
C VAL A 213 12.49 -7.83 2.20
N ASP A 214 13.13 -8.98 2.36
CA ASP A 214 14.39 -9.13 3.10
C ASP A 214 15.62 -8.74 2.26
N ARG A 215 15.44 -8.48 0.96
CA ARG A 215 16.55 -8.20 0.02
C ARG A 215 16.31 -6.93 -0.81
N PRO A 216 16.66 -5.75 -0.29
CA PRO A 216 16.38 -4.46 -0.92
C PRO A 216 17.22 -4.15 -2.18
N ALA A 217 18.18 -5.01 -2.54
CA ALA A 217 19.09 -4.78 -3.66
C ALA A 217 18.36 -4.66 -5.01
N PHE A 218 17.34 -5.49 -5.22
CA PHE A 218 16.56 -5.45 -6.47
C PHE A 218 15.72 -4.17 -6.56
N ALA A 219 15.05 -3.75 -5.49
CA ALA A 219 14.28 -2.51 -5.47
C ALA A 219 15.16 -1.28 -5.72
N SER A 220 16.37 -1.25 -5.14
CA SER A 220 17.34 -0.18 -5.38
C SER A 220 17.77 -0.11 -6.85
N THR A 221 18.03 -1.26 -7.46
CA THR A 221 18.35 -1.37 -8.90
C THR A 221 17.18 -0.90 -9.76
N LEU A 222 15.96 -1.30 -9.40
CA LEU A 222 14.73 -0.92 -10.09
C LEU A 222 14.52 0.61 -10.07
N ILE A 223 14.71 1.24 -8.92
CA ILE A 223 14.64 2.72 -8.77
C ILE A 223 15.71 3.39 -9.63
N HIS A 224 16.94 2.89 -9.60
CA HIS A 224 18.05 3.45 -10.38
C HIS A 224 17.77 3.37 -11.89
N VAL A 225 17.41 2.19 -12.40
CA VAL A 225 17.11 1.96 -13.82
C VAL A 225 15.89 2.75 -14.29
N ALA A 226 14.89 2.96 -13.42
CA ALA A 226 13.75 3.81 -13.72
C ALA A 226 14.11 5.30 -13.89
N GLY A 227 15.31 5.73 -13.48
CA GLY A 227 15.73 7.14 -13.48
C GLY A 227 15.45 7.85 -12.16
N GLY A 228 15.37 7.12 -11.05
CA GLY A 228 15.16 7.64 -9.70
C GLY A 228 13.71 7.53 -9.21
N ILE A 229 13.50 7.93 -7.95
CA ILE A 229 12.25 7.73 -7.20
C ILE A 229 11.02 8.29 -7.91
N ARG A 230 11.08 9.54 -8.40
CA ARG A 230 9.95 10.20 -9.07
C ARG A 230 9.58 9.51 -10.38
N ALA A 231 10.59 9.05 -11.13
CA ALA A 231 10.38 8.34 -12.38
C ALA A 231 9.76 6.95 -12.12
N MET A 232 10.27 6.23 -11.11
CA MET A 232 9.70 4.96 -10.66
C MET A 232 8.22 5.10 -10.27
N ALA A 233 7.88 6.07 -9.42
CA ALA A 233 6.49 6.36 -9.05
C ALA A 233 5.60 6.68 -10.27
N SER A 234 6.14 7.40 -11.25
CA SER A 234 5.42 7.73 -12.49
C SER A 234 5.19 6.50 -13.39
N ILE A 235 6.17 5.61 -13.48
CA ILE A 235 6.09 4.33 -14.23
C ILE A 235 5.04 3.42 -13.57
N THR A 236 5.12 3.20 -12.25
CA THR A 236 4.14 2.37 -11.52
C THR A 236 2.72 2.94 -11.65
N SER A 237 2.58 4.28 -11.56
CA SER A 237 1.30 4.95 -11.80
C SER A 237 0.74 4.67 -13.20
N LYS A 238 1.58 4.76 -14.23
CA LYS A 238 1.18 4.45 -15.60
C LYS A 238 0.78 2.98 -15.74
N TYR A 239 1.52 2.08 -15.10
CA TYR A 239 1.24 0.64 -15.14
C TYR A 239 -0.16 0.32 -14.58
N LEU A 240 -0.49 0.80 -13.39
CA LEU A 240 -1.81 0.60 -12.79
C LEU A 240 -2.93 1.21 -13.64
N ARG A 241 -2.73 2.42 -14.18
CA ARG A 241 -3.72 3.04 -15.08
C ARG A 241 -3.92 2.23 -16.35
N ASN A 242 -2.86 1.63 -16.90
CA ASN A 242 -2.96 0.75 -18.07
C ASN A 242 -3.76 -0.52 -17.75
N ILE A 243 -3.47 -1.19 -16.63
CA ILE A 243 -4.22 -2.36 -16.16
C ILE A 243 -5.71 -2.03 -16.03
N ARG A 244 -6.03 -0.94 -15.33
CA ARG A 244 -7.41 -0.48 -15.14
C ARG A 244 -8.09 -0.07 -16.45
N CYS A 245 -7.38 0.59 -17.36
CA CYS A 245 -7.91 0.94 -18.67
C CYS A 245 -8.25 -0.29 -19.51
N LEU A 246 -7.36 -1.29 -19.52
CA LEU A 246 -7.59 -2.58 -20.19
C LEU A 246 -8.79 -3.31 -19.59
N TYR A 247 -8.89 -3.29 -18.25
CA TYR A 247 -10.02 -3.86 -17.53
C TYR A 247 -11.35 -3.23 -18.00
N ARG A 248 -11.45 -1.90 -17.91
CA ARG A 248 -12.68 -1.18 -18.28
C ARG A 248 -13.03 -1.34 -19.75
N LYS A 249 -12.04 -1.27 -20.64
CA LYS A 249 -12.27 -1.47 -22.06
C LYS A 249 -12.86 -2.86 -22.32
N LYS A 250 -12.28 -3.92 -21.75
CA LYS A 250 -12.72 -5.29 -22.06
C LYS A 250 -14.00 -5.72 -21.35
N VAL A 251 -14.23 -5.23 -20.13
CA VAL A 251 -15.38 -5.65 -19.31
C VAL A 251 -16.59 -4.77 -19.57
N VAL A 252 -16.43 -3.44 -19.56
CA VAL A 252 -17.57 -2.51 -19.61
C VAL A 252 -18.06 -2.28 -21.03
N SER A 253 -17.16 -2.22 -22.01
CA SER A 253 -17.59 -1.87 -23.38
C SER A 253 -18.22 -3.03 -24.15
N GLY A 254 -18.18 -4.25 -23.61
CA GLY A 254 -18.67 -5.46 -24.29
C GLY A 254 -18.01 -5.69 -25.66
N GLN A 255 -16.93 -4.98 -25.99
CA GLN A 255 -16.24 -5.13 -27.27
C GLN A 255 -15.70 -6.56 -27.34
N SER A 256 -16.37 -7.37 -28.18
CA SER A 256 -15.85 -8.63 -28.66
C SER A 256 -14.42 -8.38 -29.13
N ILE A 257 -13.47 -9.08 -28.50
CA ILE A 257 -12.08 -9.02 -28.91
C ILE A 257 -12.03 -9.70 -30.27
N ASP A 258 -11.52 -9.00 -31.30
CA ASP A 258 -11.28 -9.56 -32.62
C ASP A 258 -10.79 -11.02 -32.51
N ASP A 259 -11.49 -11.94 -33.18
CA ASP A 259 -11.33 -13.41 -33.16
C ASP A 259 -9.93 -13.95 -33.52
N THR A 260 -8.94 -13.07 -33.65
CA THR A 260 -7.60 -13.37 -34.17
C THR A 260 -6.65 -14.03 -33.17
N THR A 261 -6.97 -14.01 -31.87
CA THR A 261 -6.30 -14.87 -30.89
C THR A 261 -7.25 -15.99 -30.50
N SER A 262 -7.05 -17.18 -31.08
CA SER A 262 -7.71 -18.43 -30.66
C SER A 262 -7.45 -18.60 -29.16
N CYS A 263 -8.42 -18.16 -28.36
CA CYS A 263 -8.24 -18.00 -26.94
C CYS A 263 -8.43 -19.39 -26.34
N ASP A 264 -7.33 -20.11 -26.11
CA ASP A 264 -7.34 -21.28 -25.25
C ASP A 264 -7.87 -20.83 -23.88
N SER A 265 -9.17 -21.06 -23.66
CA SER A 265 -9.80 -20.77 -22.38
C SER A 265 -9.27 -21.79 -21.38
N VAL A 266 -8.48 -21.31 -20.43
CA VAL A 266 -8.06 -22.13 -19.30
C VAL A 266 -9.18 -21.98 -18.29
N PHE A 267 -9.90 -23.07 -18.01
CA PHE A 267 -11.06 -23.10 -17.10
C PHE A 267 -12.30 -22.33 -17.57
N GLY A 268 -12.48 -22.14 -18.88
CA GLY A 268 -13.61 -21.35 -19.43
C GLY A 268 -13.52 -19.85 -19.15
N VAL A 269 -12.40 -19.39 -18.56
CA VAL A 269 -12.10 -17.98 -18.33
C VAL A 269 -11.16 -17.50 -19.43
N PRO A 270 -11.44 -16.36 -20.09
CA PRO A 270 -10.51 -15.78 -21.04
C PRO A 270 -9.15 -15.51 -20.38
N ARG A 271 -8.07 -16.03 -20.99
CA ARG A 271 -6.68 -15.91 -20.47
C ARG A 271 -6.30 -14.48 -20.07
N TRP A 272 -6.81 -13.49 -20.80
CA TRP A 272 -6.51 -12.09 -20.51
C TRP A 272 -7.08 -11.61 -19.16
N GLN A 273 -8.15 -12.21 -18.62
CA GLN A 273 -8.70 -11.85 -17.31
C GLN A 273 -7.75 -12.29 -16.20
N ILE A 274 -7.29 -13.54 -16.25
CA ILE A 274 -6.28 -14.09 -15.33
C ILE A 274 -5.01 -13.25 -15.40
N MET A 275 -4.55 -12.92 -16.61
CA MET A 275 -3.41 -12.02 -16.83
C MET A 275 -3.58 -10.68 -16.10
N LEU A 276 -4.72 -10.00 -16.28
CA LEU A 276 -4.94 -8.68 -15.68
C LEU A 276 -4.95 -8.72 -14.15
N ILE A 277 -5.56 -9.77 -13.57
CA ILE A 277 -5.58 -9.96 -12.12
C ILE A 277 -4.19 -10.20 -11.57
N ASN A 278 -3.41 -11.07 -12.22
CA ASN A 278 -2.04 -11.33 -11.80
C ASN A 278 -1.17 -10.09 -11.98
N CYS A 279 -1.31 -9.34 -13.08
CA CYS A 279 -0.61 -8.08 -13.27
C CYS A 279 -0.93 -7.06 -12.16
N PHE A 280 -2.19 -6.99 -11.73
CA PHE A 280 -2.62 -6.12 -10.65
C PHE A 280 -2.05 -6.56 -9.30
N GLY A 281 -2.21 -7.82 -8.90
CA GLY A 281 -1.66 -8.37 -7.65
C GLY A 281 -0.15 -8.17 -7.58
N ASN A 282 0.57 -8.50 -8.66
CA ASN A 282 2.02 -8.30 -8.75
C ASN A 282 2.43 -6.82 -8.63
N CYS A 283 1.61 -5.91 -9.18
CA CYS A 283 1.84 -4.47 -9.01
C CYS A 283 1.57 -4.01 -7.57
N ALA A 284 0.55 -4.55 -6.91
CA ALA A 284 0.25 -4.25 -5.51
C ALA A 284 1.37 -4.75 -4.59
N ASN A 285 1.88 -5.96 -4.82
CA ASN A 285 3.03 -6.48 -4.10
C ASN A 285 4.30 -5.64 -4.35
N LEU A 286 4.54 -5.19 -5.59
CA LEU A 286 5.60 -4.24 -5.90
C LEU A 286 5.46 -2.96 -5.07
N LEU A 287 4.26 -2.39 -4.98
CA LEU A 287 4.00 -1.21 -4.17
C LEU A 287 4.26 -1.46 -2.68
N PHE A 288 3.81 -2.60 -2.15
CA PHE A 288 4.04 -3.02 -0.77
C PHE A 288 5.54 -3.11 -0.45
N VAL A 289 6.27 -3.97 -1.16
CA VAL A 289 7.69 -4.25 -0.90
C VAL A 289 8.53 -2.97 -1.05
N THR A 290 8.32 -2.21 -2.14
CA THR A 290 9.12 -1.00 -2.38
C THR A 290 8.78 0.16 -1.42
N SER A 291 7.55 0.21 -0.90
CA SER A 291 7.17 1.19 0.14
C SER A 291 7.74 0.85 1.51
N GLN A 292 7.88 -0.43 1.82
CA GLN A 292 8.51 -0.89 3.06
C GLN A 292 10.03 -0.62 3.03
N GLN A 293 10.67 -0.83 1.88
CA GLN A 293 12.12 -0.68 1.73
C GLN A 293 12.58 0.77 1.52
N ASN A 294 11.70 1.68 1.07
CA ASN A 294 12.08 3.06 0.75
C ASN A 294 10.96 4.07 1.06
N CYS A 295 11.13 4.84 2.14
CA CYS A 295 10.15 5.85 2.59
C CYS A 295 9.93 6.97 1.56
N ALA A 296 10.99 7.46 0.90
CA ALA A 296 10.87 8.52 -0.10
C ALA A 296 10.09 8.07 -1.34
N LEU A 297 10.19 6.79 -1.72
CA LEU A 297 9.39 6.21 -2.78
C LEU A 297 7.93 6.01 -2.36
N ARG A 298 7.69 5.59 -1.12
CA ARG A 298 6.34 5.54 -0.54
C ARG A 298 5.63 6.89 -0.59
N GLU A 299 6.30 7.97 -0.16
CA GLU A 299 5.75 9.33 -0.25
C GLU A 299 5.49 9.74 -1.71
N ALA A 300 6.40 9.41 -2.63
CA ALA A 300 6.19 9.66 -4.06
C ALA A 300 4.99 8.89 -4.64
N TYR A 301 4.66 7.71 -4.13
CA TYR A 301 3.44 6.97 -4.50
C TYR A 301 2.17 7.66 -3.98
N ILE A 302 2.19 8.16 -2.74
CA ILE A 302 1.09 8.91 -2.14
C ILE A 302 0.85 10.21 -2.92
N ASP A 303 1.90 10.97 -3.23
CA ASP A 303 1.83 12.19 -4.04
C ASP A 303 1.22 11.97 -5.43
N ARG A 304 1.44 10.78 -6.00
CA ARG A 304 0.90 10.38 -7.31
C ARG A 304 -0.49 9.75 -7.24
N ASN A 305 -1.15 9.81 -6.08
CA ASN A 305 -2.49 9.30 -5.83
C ASN A 305 -2.62 7.79 -6.11
N LEU A 306 -1.56 7.00 -5.86
CA LEU A 306 -1.59 5.57 -6.14
C LEU A 306 -2.56 4.81 -5.24
N VAL A 307 -2.80 5.29 -4.01
CA VAL A 307 -3.78 4.72 -3.08
C VAL A 307 -5.17 4.66 -3.74
N ALA A 308 -5.61 5.79 -4.30
CA ALA A 308 -6.89 5.85 -4.99
C ALA A 308 -6.93 4.96 -6.24
N ILE A 309 -5.84 4.91 -7.01
CA ILE A 309 -5.78 4.07 -8.23
C ILE A 309 -5.87 2.58 -7.88
N VAL A 310 -5.20 2.14 -6.82
CA VAL A 310 -5.28 0.75 -6.33
C VAL A 310 -6.72 0.43 -5.93
N ILE A 311 -7.37 1.28 -5.14
CA ILE A 311 -8.76 1.05 -4.69
C ILE A 311 -9.74 1.03 -5.85
N TYR A 312 -9.61 1.95 -6.81
CA TYR A 312 -10.47 1.91 -7.98
C TYR A 312 -10.26 0.65 -8.82
N THR A 313 -9.03 0.14 -8.88
CA THR A 313 -8.72 -1.10 -9.62
C THR A 313 -9.25 -2.32 -8.86
N LEU A 314 -9.16 -2.34 -7.52
CA LEU A 314 -9.81 -3.34 -6.68
C LEU A 314 -11.32 -3.39 -6.89
N ARG A 315 -11.98 -2.23 -6.90
CA ARG A 315 -13.42 -2.15 -7.15
C ARG A 315 -13.79 -2.67 -8.53
N ASP A 316 -13.02 -2.26 -9.53
CA ASP A 316 -13.18 -2.75 -10.88
C ASP A 316 -13.03 -4.30 -10.88
N LEU A 317 -12.05 -4.88 -10.16
CA LEU A 317 -11.89 -6.33 -9.98
C LEU A 317 -13.02 -7.03 -9.20
N CYS A 318 -13.60 -6.42 -8.17
CA CYS A 318 -14.77 -6.95 -7.45
C CYS A 318 -15.92 -7.23 -8.43
N GLN A 319 -16.14 -6.30 -9.36
CA GLN A 319 -17.17 -6.46 -10.40
C GLN A 319 -16.83 -7.62 -11.35
N LEU A 320 -15.55 -7.86 -11.64
CA LEU A 320 -15.13 -8.99 -12.47
C LEU A 320 -15.45 -10.31 -11.81
N SER A 321 -15.05 -10.44 -10.54
CA SER A 321 -15.16 -11.69 -9.80
C SER A 321 -16.62 -12.12 -9.65
N GLN A 322 -17.55 -11.17 -9.53
CA GLN A 322 -18.98 -11.48 -9.51
C GLN A 322 -19.49 -12.13 -10.80
N THR A 323 -18.83 -11.89 -11.94
CA THR A 323 -19.21 -12.52 -13.23
C THR A 323 -18.64 -13.91 -13.42
N LEU A 324 -17.73 -14.36 -12.54
CA LEU A 324 -16.92 -15.56 -12.75
C LEU A 324 -17.20 -16.61 -11.68
N LYS A 325 -17.56 -17.82 -12.11
CA LYS A 325 -18.02 -18.91 -11.23
C LYS A 325 -16.96 -19.99 -10.93
N HIS A 326 -15.69 -19.78 -11.29
CA HIS A 326 -14.68 -20.85 -11.26
C HIS A 326 -13.75 -20.76 -10.05
N ASP A 327 -13.57 -21.85 -9.31
CA ASP A 327 -12.78 -21.90 -8.06
C ASP A 327 -11.30 -21.54 -8.27
N ASP A 328 -10.68 -22.00 -9.36
CA ASP A 328 -9.28 -21.63 -9.67
C ASP A 328 -9.08 -20.13 -9.88
N PHE A 329 -10.09 -19.47 -10.41
CA PHE A 329 -10.06 -18.03 -10.63
C PHE A 329 -10.12 -17.28 -9.29
N ALA A 330 -10.89 -17.79 -8.33
CA ALA A 330 -10.98 -17.23 -6.99
C ALA A 330 -9.62 -17.15 -6.28
N LYS A 331 -8.70 -18.10 -6.54
CA LYS A 331 -7.32 -18.06 -5.98
C LYS A 331 -6.51 -16.86 -6.47
N HIS A 332 -6.57 -16.56 -7.77
CA HIS A 332 -5.86 -15.42 -8.35
C HIS A 332 -6.45 -14.09 -7.87
N VAL A 333 -7.77 -14.02 -7.80
CA VAL A 333 -8.48 -12.85 -7.25
C VAL A 333 -8.08 -12.67 -5.78
N LYS A 334 -8.22 -13.71 -4.95
CA LYS A 334 -7.87 -13.68 -3.52
C LYS A 334 -6.46 -13.12 -3.31
N LYS A 335 -5.46 -13.67 -4.00
CA LYS A 335 -4.07 -13.20 -3.89
C LYS A 335 -3.94 -11.72 -4.28
N ALA A 336 -4.56 -11.30 -5.38
CA ALA A 336 -4.49 -9.90 -5.82
C ALA A 336 -5.16 -8.94 -4.83
N PHE A 337 -6.22 -9.39 -4.15
CA PHE A 337 -6.85 -8.63 -3.06
C PHE A 337 -5.97 -8.57 -1.82
N GLU A 338 -5.41 -9.69 -1.39
CA GLU A 338 -4.48 -9.76 -0.26
C GLU A 338 -3.27 -8.83 -0.47
N ASP A 339 -2.65 -8.87 -1.66
CA ASP A 339 -1.52 -7.99 -2.00
C ASP A 339 -1.91 -6.50 -1.96
N ALA A 340 -3.09 -6.15 -2.47
CA ALA A 340 -3.56 -4.77 -2.54
C ALA A 340 -4.04 -4.23 -1.18
N LEU A 341 -4.77 -5.03 -0.41
CA LEU A 341 -5.16 -4.68 0.95
C LEU A 341 -3.96 -4.66 1.87
N GLY A 342 -2.97 -5.54 1.68
CA GLY A 342 -1.69 -5.52 2.37
C GLY A 342 -0.92 -4.21 2.13
N TYR A 343 -0.89 -3.72 0.88
CA TYR A 343 -0.34 -2.38 0.58
C TYR A 343 -1.10 -1.26 1.30
N ILE A 344 -2.44 -1.28 1.30
CA ILE A 344 -3.24 -0.25 1.98
C ILE A 344 -3.02 -0.32 3.49
N ALA A 345 -3.00 -1.52 4.08
CA ALA A 345 -2.74 -1.75 5.49
C ALA A 345 -1.34 -1.26 5.88
N LEU A 346 -0.31 -1.53 5.07
CA LEU A 346 1.04 -0.99 5.24
C LEU A 346 1.04 0.53 5.29
N LEU A 347 0.29 1.19 4.40
CA LEU A 347 0.21 2.65 4.43
C LEU A 347 -0.59 3.19 5.62
N MET A 348 -1.61 2.45 6.08
CA MET A 348 -2.44 2.83 7.22
C MET A 348 -1.80 2.53 8.57
N GLY A 349 -0.85 1.60 8.64
CA GLY A 349 -0.15 1.19 9.87
C GLY A 349 1.33 1.52 9.92
N GLY A 350 1.96 1.79 8.78
CA GLY A 350 3.39 2.07 8.69
C GLY A 350 3.76 3.52 8.99
N PRO A 351 5.06 3.82 9.07
CA PRO A 351 5.58 5.14 9.41
C PRO A 351 5.48 6.10 8.21
N VAL A 352 4.27 6.50 7.82
CA VAL A 352 3.99 7.41 6.70
C VAL A 352 3.97 8.87 7.15
N ASP A 353 4.59 9.78 6.38
CA ASP A 353 4.68 11.20 6.78
C ASP A 353 3.33 11.92 6.67
N ASP A 354 2.49 11.58 5.69
CA ASP A 354 1.13 12.12 5.51
C ASP A 354 0.06 11.01 5.45
N LEU A 355 -0.11 10.33 6.58
CA LEU A 355 -1.12 9.31 6.78
C LEU A 355 -2.55 9.82 6.52
N ILE A 356 -2.83 11.08 6.86
CA ILE A 356 -4.15 11.69 6.62
C ILE A 356 -4.44 11.84 5.12
N ALA A 357 -3.43 12.15 4.30
CA ALA A 357 -3.58 12.14 2.85
C ALA A 357 -3.90 10.74 2.33
N VAL A 358 -3.24 9.69 2.83
CA VAL A 358 -3.57 8.28 2.48
C VAL A 358 -5.03 7.98 2.74
N ILE A 359 -5.52 8.24 3.97
CA ILE A 359 -6.91 7.98 4.35
C ILE A 359 -7.89 8.79 3.48
N CYS A 360 -7.59 10.07 3.24
CA CYS A 360 -8.42 10.91 2.39
C CYS A 360 -8.46 10.42 0.94
N GLN A 361 -7.34 9.94 0.38
CA GLN A 361 -7.29 9.36 -0.96
C GLN A 361 -8.11 8.07 -1.01
N ALA A 362 -7.99 7.22 0.01
CA ALA A 362 -8.72 5.98 0.10
C ALA A 362 -10.24 6.21 0.14
N LEU A 363 -10.72 7.02 1.09
CA LEU A 363 -12.15 7.29 1.23
C LEU A 363 -12.76 7.89 -0.04
N ARG A 364 -12.11 8.88 -0.66
CA ARG A 364 -12.55 9.46 -1.96
C ARG A 364 -12.53 8.48 -3.11
N ALA A 365 -11.73 7.42 -3.00
CA ALA A 365 -11.70 6.34 -3.98
C ALA A 365 -12.80 5.29 -3.76
N ARG A 366 -13.78 5.56 -2.86
CA ARG A 366 -14.84 4.62 -2.48
C ARG A 366 -14.29 3.39 -1.77
N PHE A 367 -13.33 3.59 -0.87
CA PHE A 367 -12.70 2.51 -0.11
C PHE A 367 -13.73 1.69 0.68
N LEU A 368 -14.65 2.33 1.40
CA LEU A 368 -15.67 1.66 2.22
C LEU A 368 -16.56 0.70 1.40
N PRO A 369 -17.19 1.12 0.28
CA PRO A 369 -17.87 0.16 -0.60
C PRO A 369 -16.96 -0.95 -1.13
N THR A 370 -15.73 -0.61 -1.48
CA THR A 370 -14.79 -1.56 -2.11
C THR A 370 -14.41 -2.69 -1.15
N ILE A 371 -14.06 -2.38 0.10
CA ILE A 371 -13.67 -3.41 1.10
C ILE A 371 -14.87 -4.26 1.54
N LEU A 372 -16.05 -3.65 1.70
CA LEU A 372 -17.27 -4.41 2.04
C LEU A 372 -17.65 -5.35 0.89
N GLN A 373 -17.56 -4.89 -0.36
CA GLN A 373 -17.82 -5.75 -1.53
C GLN A 373 -16.76 -6.82 -1.73
N ALA A 374 -15.49 -6.53 -1.42
CA ALA A 374 -14.38 -7.47 -1.52
C ALA A 374 -14.65 -8.76 -0.73
N HIS A 375 -15.23 -8.63 0.46
CA HIS A 375 -15.64 -9.76 1.30
C HIS A 375 -16.55 -10.75 0.53
N THR A 376 -17.50 -10.24 -0.25
CA THR A 376 -18.41 -11.10 -1.05
C THR A 376 -17.76 -11.74 -2.28
N CYS A 377 -16.58 -11.26 -2.67
CA CYS A 377 -15.89 -11.67 -3.89
C CYS A 377 -14.80 -12.72 -3.65
N ILE A 378 -14.40 -12.95 -2.39
CA ILE A 378 -13.32 -13.85 -2.01
C ILE A 378 -13.91 -15.02 -1.21
N PRO A 379 -14.28 -16.14 -1.85
CA PRO A 379 -14.78 -17.30 -1.12
C PRO A 379 -13.69 -17.93 -0.25
N GLY A 380 -14.01 -18.23 1.02
CA GLY A 380 -13.20 -19.05 1.93
C GLY A 380 -11.91 -18.38 2.43
N ALA A 381 -11.97 -17.14 2.89
CA ALA A 381 -10.81 -16.41 3.37
C ALA A 381 -11.03 -15.72 4.72
N ASP A 382 -10.96 -16.49 5.80
CA ASP A 382 -10.88 -15.98 7.18
C ASP A 382 -9.86 -14.82 7.30
N THR A 383 -8.75 -14.89 6.53
CA THR A 383 -7.72 -13.84 6.46
C THR A 383 -8.20 -12.51 5.90
N ALA A 384 -9.04 -12.52 4.86
CA ALA A 384 -9.57 -11.31 4.23
C ALA A 384 -10.68 -10.69 5.08
N GLU A 385 -11.47 -11.52 5.76
CA GLU A 385 -12.53 -11.11 6.70
C GLU A 385 -11.92 -10.32 7.87
N CYS A 386 -10.92 -10.91 8.53
CA CYS A 386 -10.16 -10.22 9.57
C CYS A 386 -9.57 -8.91 9.03
N LEU A 387 -8.91 -8.93 7.88
CA LEU A 387 -8.26 -7.73 7.35
C LEU A 387 -9.25 -6.58 7.07
N ASN A 388 -10.45 -6.89 6.54
CA ASN A 388 -11.47 -5.87 6.29
C ASN A 388 -12.00 -5.26 7.59
N ALA A 389 -12.33 -6.09 8.58
CA ALA A 389 -12.78 -5.62 9.89
C ALA A 389 -11.68 -4.79 10.58
N LEU A 390 -10.43 -5.21 10.48
CA LEU A 390 -9.26 -4.49 11.00
C LEU A 390 -9.06 -3.13 10.31
N LEU A 391 -9.23 -3.05 8.99
CA LEU A 391 -9.11 -1.79 8.25
C LEU A 391 -10.24 -0.81 8.57
N ILE A 392 -11.48 -1.28 8.74
CA ILE A 392 -12.60 -0.43 9.19
C ILE A 392 -12.34 0.05 10.61
N THR A 393 -11.83 -0.81 11.48
CA THR A 393 -11.46 -0.47 12.85
C THR A 393 -10.34 0.57 12.87
N ALA A 394 -9.32 0.39 12.03
CA ALA A 394 -8.24 1.36 11.85
C ALA A 394 -8.76 2.73 11.37
N LEU A 395 -9.77 2.76 10.50
CA LEU A 395 -10.35 4.03 10.03
C LEU A 395 -10.97 4.87 11.16
N ARG A 396 -11.48 4.23 12.22
CA ARG A 396 -12.12 4.93 13.34
C ARG A 396 -11.18 5.88 14.06
N SER A 397 -9.90 5.52 14.20
CA SER A 397 -8.92 6.41 14.86
C SER A 397 -8.68 7.71 14.11
N TYR A 398 -8.87 7.70 12.79
CA TYR A 398 -8.72 8.87 11.94
C TYR A 398 -9.97 9.76 11.87
N LEU A 399 -11.10 9.35 12.44
CA LEU A 399 -12.33 10.17 12.46
C LEU A 399 -12.21 11.42 13.34
N THR A 400 -11.19 11.45 14.21
CA THR A 400 -10.84 12.63 15.01
C THR A 400 -10.28 13.78 14.16
N PHE A 401 -9.87 13.51 12.91
CA PHE A 401 -9.42 14.51 11.97
C PHE A 401 -10.57 15.05 11.13
N ASP A 402 -10.80 16.35 11.19
CA ASP A 402 -11.96 17.00 10.55
C ASP A 402 -12.10 16.66 9.05
N LYS A 403 -10.98 16.70 8.33
CA LYS A 403 -10.95 16.45 6.89
C LYS A 403 -11.37 15.00 6.57
N VAL A 404 -10.94 14.05 7.38
CA VAL A 404 -11.28 12.62 7.23
C VAL A 404 -12.75 12.43 7.56
N LEU A 405 -13.20 12.96 8.70
CA LEU A 405 -14.59 12.89 9.15
C LEU A 405 -15.58 13.40 8.10
N ARG A 406 -15.30 14.55 7.47
CA ARG A 406 -16.18 15.09 6.41
C ARG A 406 -16.27 14.20 5.19
N ILE A 407 -15.14 13.62 4.76
CA ILE A 407 -15.15 12.70 3.61
C ILE A 407 -15.90 11.42 3.99
N ALA A 408 -15.62 10.86 5.18
CA ALA A 408 -16.30 9.67 5.69
C ALA A 408 -17.81 9.88 5.82
N GLY A 409 -18.25 11.03 6.34
CA GLY A 409 -19.66 11.41 6.42
C GLY A 409 -20.35 11.45 5.07
N SER A 410 -19.75 12.15 4.11
CA SER A 410 -20.27 12.23 2.74
C SER A 410 -20.35 10.87 2.05
N GLU A 411 -19.37 9.98 2.29
CA GLU A 411 -19.35 8.62 1.76
C GLU A 411 -20.44 7.75 2.42
N LEU A 412 -20.63 7.89 3.73
CA LEU A 412 -21.66 7.17 4.48
C LEU A 412 -23.06 7.56 3.99
N GLU A 413 -23.35 8.86 3.88
CA GLU A 413 -24.64 9.37 3.41
C GLU A 413 -24.99 8.88 1.99
N ALA A 414 -23.99 8.73 1.12
CA ALA A 414 -24.21 8.30 -0.26
C ALA A 414 -24.66 6.83 -0.37
N ASP A 415 -24.08 5.93 0.44
CA ASP A 415 -24.16 4.48 0.19
C ASP A 415 -24.67 3.64 1.37
N GLU A 416 -24.94 4.22 2.55
CA GLU A 416 -25.17 3.47 3.80
C GLU A 416 -26.08 2.25 3.65
N LYS A 417 -27.28 2.41 3.07
CA LYS A 417 -28.26 1.33 2.95
C LYS A 417 -27.72 0.13 2.16
N SER A 418 -26.94 0.39 1.12
CA SER A 418 -26.33 -0.65 0.30
C SER A 418 -25.21 -1.37 1.05
N LEU A 419 -24.46 -0.64 1.86
CA LEU A 419 -23.34 -1.15 2.65
C LEU A 419 -23.80 -1.97 3.85
N ASP A 420 -24.91 -1.58 4.49
CA ASP A 420 -25.54 -2.31 5.58
C ASP A 420 -25.92 -3.74 5.16
N ALA A 421 -26.54 -3.86 3.98
CA ALA A 421 -26.94 -5.17 3.44
C ALA A 421 -25.74 -6.09 3.13
N ILE A 422 -24.58 -5.51 2.82
CA ILE A 422 -23.35 -6.28 2.58
C ILE A 422 -22.71 -6.68 3.91
N ALA A 423 -22.58 -5.73 4.84
CA ALA A 423 -21.98 -5.97 6.15
C ALA A 423 -22.74 -7.03 6.97
N GLN A 424 -24.07 -7.10 6.84
CA GLN A 424 -24.91 -8.10 7.53
C GLN A 424 -24.57 -9.57 7.24
N ARG A 425 -23.73 -9.84 6.23
CA ARG A 425 -23.32 -11.21 5.88
C ARG A 425 -22.25 -11.77 6.81
N ASP A 426 -21.56 -10.91 7.56
CA ASP A 426 -20.45 -11.26 8.43
C ASP A 426 -20.56 -10.49 9.76
N THR A 427 -20.52 -11.22 10.87
CA THR A 427 -20.78 -10.65 12.20
C THR A 427 -19.70 -9.65 12.63
N ASP A 428 -18.43 -9.97 12.40
CA ASP A 428 -17.30 -9.14 12.82
C ASP A 428 -17.24 -7.87 11.98
N LEU A 429 -17.47 -8.02 10.67
CA LEU A 429 -17.56 -6.91 9.73
C LEU A 429 -18.77 -6.01 10.04
N LEU A 430 -19.93 -6.58 10.34
CA LEU A 430 -21.11 -5.84 10.77
C LEU A 430 -20.84 -5.06 12.06
N GLN A 431 -20.18 -5.67 13.03
CA GLN A 431 -19.80 -5.00 14.28
C GLN A 431 -18.86 -3.82 14.02
N ALA A 432 -17.77 -4.04 13.29
CA ALA A 432 -16.80 -2.99 12.94
C ALA A 432 -17.47 -1.85 12.15
N TRP A 433 -18.35 -2.18 11.20
CA TRP A 433 -19.12 -1.23 10.42
C TRP A 433 -20.08 -0.39 11.28
N ASN A 434 -20.85 -1.03 12.17
CA ASN A 434 -21.78 -0.32 13.06
C ASN A 434 -21.06 0.65 13.99
N LEU A 435 -19.90 0.26 14.52
CA LEU A 435 -19.05 1.12 15.35
C LEU A 435 -18.54 2.31 14.54
N PHE A 436 -18.04 2.08 13.32
CA PHE A 436 -17.62 3.14 12.43
C PHE A 436 -18.76 4.14 12.14
N LYS A 437 -19.96 3.66 11.79
CA LYS A 437 -21.14 4.53 11.55
C LYS A 437 -21.51 5.36 12.78
N LYS A 438 -21.51 4.73 13.96
CA LYS A 438 -21.81 5.38 15.23
C LYS A 438 -20.84 6.53 15.48
N ASP A 439 -19.53 6.29 15.30
CA ASP A 439 -18.50 7.30 15.53
C ASP A 439 -18.56 8.44 14.50
N VAL A 440 -18.76 8.12 13.21
CA VAL A 440 -18.94 9.14 12.15
C VAL A 440 -20.09 10.08 12.49
N ARG A 441 -21.28 9.54 12.81
CA ARG A 441 -22.46 10.35 13.13
C ARG A 441 -22.26 11.19 14.38
N ARG A 442 -21.71 10.57 15.44
CA ARG A 442 -21.43 11.26 16.70
C ARG A 442 -20.47 12.42 16.47
N PHE A 443 -19.38 12.22 15.74
CA PHE A 443 -18.41 13.28 15.52
C PHE A 443 -18.91 14.33 14.53
N LEU A 444 -19.75 13.98 13.55
CA LEU A 444 -20.43 14.95 12.69
C LEU A 444 -21.43 15.81 13.48
N ASP A 445 -22.16 15.22 14.43
CA ASP A 445 -23.04 15.96 15.33
C ASP A 445 -22.24 16.97 16.17
N LEU A 446 -21.16 16.52 16.83
CA LEU A 446 -20.24 17.39 17.57
C LEU A 446 -19.63 18.47 16.68
N ARG A 447 -19.29 18.12 15.44
CA ARG A 447 -18.81 19.09 14.44
C ARG A 447 -19.87 20.12 14.08
N SER A 448 -21.14 19.74 13.97
CA SER A 448 -22.22 20.67 13.62
C SER A 448 -22.46 21.73 14.71
N GLN A 449 -22.12 21.40 15.96
CA GLN A 449 -22.16 22.32 17.10
C GLN A 449 -20.98 23.30 17.13
N ILE A 450 -19.97 23.13 16.28
CA ILE A 450 -18.86 24.06 16.12
C ILE A 450 -19.37 25.22 15.27
N PRO A 451 -19.49 26.44 15.83
CA PRO A 451 -20.04 27.57 15.09
C PRO A 451 -19.26 27.78 13.80
N ALA A 452 -19.94 28.08 12.70
CA ALA A 452 -19.27 28.35 11.43
C ALA A 452 -18.15 29.39 11.61
N ALA A 453 -18.39 30.42 12.45
CA ALA A 453 -17.45 31.46 12.87
C ALA A 453 -16.11 30.93 13.43
N SER A 454 -16.11 29.79 14.11
CA SER A 454 -14.89 29.16 14.63
C SER A 454 -14.06 28.43 13.56
N ILE A 455 -14.61 28.19 12.37
CA ILE A 455 -13.83 27.76 11.20
C ILE A 455 -13.08 28.97 10.59
N PHE A 456 -13.44 30.21 10.98
CA PHE A 456 -12.82 31.45 10.49
C PHE A 456 -11.55 31.86 11.26
N PHE A 457 -11.03 31.12 12.24
CA PHE A 457 -9.71 31.46 12.83
C PHE A 457 -8.57 31.30 11.82
N ASP A 458 -8.77 30.56 10.73
CA ASP A 458 -7.85 30.58 9.59
C ASP A 458 -7.84 31.93 8.85
N ARG A 459 -8.81 32.80 9.13
CA ARG A 459 -9.14 34.03 8.41
C ARG A 459 -9.25 35.26 9.30
N GLN A 460 -9.30 35.18 10.63
CA GLN A 460 -9.40 36.34 11.51
C GLN A 460 -8.08 36.61 12.27
N CYS A 461 -7.85 37.89 12.59
CA CYS A 461 -6.76 38.28 13.46
C CYS A 461 -7.08 37.85 14.90
N ALA A 462 -6.13 37.21 15.58
CA ALA A 462 -6.31 36.74 16.95
C ALA A 462 -6.21 37.87 18.00
N ALA A 463 -5.77 39.07 17.61
CA ALA A 463 -5.68 40.19 18.54
C ALA A 463 -7.07 40.82 18.78
N VAL A 464 -7.37 41.18 20.03
CA VAL A 464 -8.72 41.59 20.52
C VAL A 464 -9.22 42.93 19.98
N HIS A 465 -8.41 43.69 19.23
CA HIS A 465 -8.81 45.01 18.73
C HIS A 465 -9.57 44.93 17.40
N ASN A 466 -10.74 45.58 17.35
CA ASN A 466 -11.60 45.78 16.18
C ASN A 466 -10.82 46.37 14.99
N SER A 467 -10.25 45.52 14.14
CA SER A 467 -10.07 45.92 12.75
C SER A 467 -11.40 45.62 12.05
N ASP A 468 -12.36 46.54 12.16
CA ASP A 468 -13.59 46.50 11.35
C ASP A 468 -13.26 46.51 9.83
N GLU A 469 -12.02 46.84 9.46
CA GLU A 469 -11.44 46.73 8.12
C GLU A 469 -10.80 45.36 7.83
N TRP A 470 -11.46 44.26 8.21
CA TRP A 470 -10.98 42.95 7.78
C TRP A 470 -11.29 42.69 6.29
N HIS A 471 -10.24 42.48 5.48
CA HIS A 471 -10.39 42.07 4.08
C HIS A 471 -10.19 40.54 3.90
N PRO A 472 -11.15 39.82 3.27
CA PRO A 472 -11.05 38.39 3.01
C PRO A 472 -9.87 37.89 2.18
N GLN A 473 -9.10 38.81 1.60
CA GLN A 473 -8.00 38.51 0.68
C GLN A 473 -6.61 38.60 1.33
N TRP A 474 -6.49 39.02 2.59
CA TRP A 474 -5.18 39.16 3.21
C TRP A 474 -4.62 37.82 3.69
N ASP A 475 -3.39 37.52 3.27
CA ASP A 475 -2.59 36.43 3.82
C ASP A 475 -2.20 36.79 5.26
N LEU A 476 -2.89 36.21 6.24
CA LEU A 476 -2.59 36.43 7.65
C LEU A 476 -1.26 35.79 8.05
N PHE A 477 -0.46 36.53 8.81
CA PHE A 477 0.77 36.04 9.43
C PHE A 477 0.45 35.02 10.50
N GLN A 478 1.03 33.83 10.39
CA GLN A 478 0.85 32.77 11.36
C GLN A 478 1.88 32.89 12.50
N CYS A 479 1.46 32.68 13.74
CA CYS A 479 2.39 32.60 14.86
C CYS A 479 3.41 31.48 14.60
N ALA A 480 4.69 31.84 14.43
CA ALA A 480 5.75 30.89 14.11
C ALA A 480 5.97 29.80 15.20
N ARG A 481 5.44 30.01 16.41
CA ARG A 481 5.58 29.08 17.53
C ARG A 481 4.42 28.09 17.64
N CYS A 482 3.22 28.57 17.96
CA CYS A 482 2.06 27.68 18.11
C CYS A 482 1.46 27.27 16.77
N THR A 483 1.68 28.04 15.71
CA THR A 483 1.06 27.84 14.39
C THR A 483 -0.47 27.85 14.40
N VAL A 484 -1.14 28.16 15.52
CA VAL A 484 -2.60 28.21 15.59
C VAL A 484 -3.09 29.64 15.37
N ALA A 485 -2.60 30.60 16.17
CA ALA A 485 -3.00 31.99 16.04
C ALA A 485 -2.48 32.63 14.75
N ARG A 486 -3.30 33.49 14.17
CA ARG A 486 -3.01 34.25 12.95
C ARG A 486 -3.25 35.73 13.20
N TYR A 487 -2.51 36.58 12.50
CA TYR A 487 -2.51 38.02 12.70
C TYR A 487 -2.49 38.73 11.35
N CYS A 488 -3.20 39.84 11.22
CA CYS A 488 -3.12 40.67 10.02
C CYS A 488 -1.79 41.44 9.93
N SER A 489 -1.08 41.62 11.05
CA SER A 489 0.21 42.30 11.11
C SER A 489 1.09 41.79 12.25
N LYS A 490 2.39 42.09 12.17
CA LYS A 490 3.35 41.87 13.26
C LYS A 490 3.00 42.69 14.51
N GLN A 491 2.40 43.87 14.34
CA GLN A 491 1.97 44.71 15.46
C GLN A 491 0.85 44.03 16.27
N CYS A 492 -0.17 43.50 15.59
CA CYS A 492 -1.24 42.74 16.24
C CYS A 492 -0.69 41.50 16.96
N GLN A 493 0.29 40.81 16.37
CA GLN A 493 0.97 39.70 17.03
C GLN A 493 1.68 40.13 18.31
N ASN A 494 2.41 41.26 18.30
CA ASN A 494 3.11 41.76 19.49
C ASN A 494 2.13 42.15 20.60
N ILE A 495 1.02 42.83 20.24
CA ILE A 495 -0.01 43.22 21.20
C ILE A 495 -0.63 41.98 21.85
N ASP A 496 -1.07 41.01 21.05
CA ASP A 496 -1.64 39.75 21.56
C ASP A 496 -0.61 38.96 22.38
N TRP A 497 0.67 38.99 21.98
CA TRP A 497 1.78 38.37 22.71
C TRP A 497 1.88 38.88 24.15
N ASP A 498 1.80 40.19 24.33
CA ASP A 498 1.90 40.86 25.64
C ASP A 498 0.59 40.74 26.44
N GLN A 499 -0.56 40.64 25.78
CA GLN A 499 -1.88 40.49 26.42
C GLN A 499 -2.17 39.09 26.97
N GLY A 500 -1.40 38.07 26.56
CA GLY A 500 -1.54 36.73 27.13
C GLY A 500 -1.19 35.60 26.18
N HIS A 501 -1.07 35.87 24.88
CA HIS A 501 -0.73 34.84 23.91
C HIS A 501 0.61 34.19 24.20
N ARG A 502 1.58 34.87 24.83
CA ARG A 502 2.84 34.23 25.26
C ARG A 502 2.62 32.96 26.10
N MET A 503 1.60 32.97 26.96
CA MET A 503 1.22 31.82 27.77
C MET A 503 0.40 30.82 26.95
N ALA A 504 -0.68 31.29 26.31
CA ALA A 504 -1.55 30.44 25.50
C ALA A 504 -0.82 29.72 24.36
N CYS A 505 0.15 30.37 23.72
CA CYS A 505 1.01 29.82 22.68
C CYS A 505 1.67 28.51 23.11
N LYS A 506 2.10 28.39 24.38
CA LYS A 506 2.73 27.17 24.89
C LYS A 506 1.74 26.03 24.96
N TYR A 507 0.52 26.29 25.42
CA TYR A 507 -0.55 25.29 25.52
C TYR A 507 -1.12 24.92 24.16
N LEU A 508 -1.30 25.88 23.26
CA LEU A 508 -1.68 25.61 21.88
C LEU A 508 -0.63 24.75 21.17
N LYS A 509 0.66 25.04 21.37
CA LYS A 509 1.76 24.21 20.85
C LYS A 509 1.72 22.78 21.42
N ALA A 510 1.44 22.63 22.71
CA ALA A 510 1.27 21.33 23.36
C ALA A 510 0.00 20.58 22.89
N ALA A 511 -1.08 21.32 22.59
CA ALA A 511 -2.35 20.76 22.14
C ALA A 511 -2.35 20.31 20.67
N ILE A 512 -1.46 20.85 19.84
CA ILE A 512 -1.23 20.33 18.48
C ILE A 512 -0.18 19.23 18.42
N GLY A 513 0.36 18.83 19.57
CA GLY A 513 1.51 17.94 19.70
C GLY A 513 2.80 18.72 19.51
N ALA A 514 3.69 18.69 20.50
CA ALA A 514 5.04 19.19 20.32
C ALA A 514 5.70 18.36 19.22
N SER A 515 5.98 18.97 18.07
CA SER A 515 6.71 18.32 16.96
C SER A 515 7.91 17.58 17.58
N SER A 516 7.90 16.24 17.47
CA SER A 516 8.79 15.28 18.16
C SER A 516 10.29 15.46 17.88
N TYR A 517 10.66 16.56 17.21
CA TYR A 517 12.00 16.93 16.79
C TYR A 517 13.03 16.95 17.93
N VAL A 518 12.60 17.12 19.19
CA VAL A 518 13.54 17.19 20.33
C VAL A 518 13.92 15.81 20.87
N ILE A 519 13.02 14.82 20.86
CA ILE A 519 13.30 13.49 21.45
C ILE A 519 14.19 12.65 20.52
N SER A 520 13.99 12.73 19.20
CA SER A 520 14.84 12.02 18.24
C SER A 520 16.32 12.44 18.34
N ARG A 521 16.59 13.68 18.73
CA ARG A 521 17.96 14.19 18.90
C ARG A 521 18.65 13.67 20.17
N ILE A 522 17.90 13.26 21.19
CA ILE A 522 18.44 12.74 22.46
C ILE A 522 18.63 11.22 22.39
N LEU A 523 17.74 10.50 21.69
CA LEU A 523 17.78 9.03 21.64
C LEU A 523 18.56 8.45 20.45
N HIS A 524 19.10 9.28 19.54
CA HIS A 524 19.74 8.84 18.29
C HIS A 524 18.89 7.87 17.44
N THR A 525 17.59 7.75 17.71
CA THR A 525 16.66 6.99 16.89
C THR A 525 16.05 7.93 15.87
N GLU A 526 16.38 7.74 14.59
CA GLU A 526 15.88 8.48 13.43
C GLU A 526 14.39 8.19 13.13
N THR A 527 13.54 8.08 14.15
CA THR A 527 12.09 8.00 13.95
C THR A 527 11.56 9.41 13.68
N PHE A 528 11.60 9.78 12.39
CA PHE A 528 11.05 11.01 11.85
C PHE A 528 9.51 10.94 11.95
N THR A 529 8.91 11.67 12.88
CA THR A 529 7.48 12.02 12.74
C THR A 529 7.41 13.20 11.79
N GLY A 530 6.90 12.99 10.58
CA GLY A 530 6.85 14.00 9.53
C GLY A 530 6.15 15.30 9.97
N PRO A 531 6.55 16.46 9.42
CA PRO A 531 5.98 17.77 9.77
C PRO A 531 4.47 17.91 9.48
N ASN A 532 3.88 17.00 8.69
CA ASN A 532 2.51 17.11 8.18
C ASN A 532 1.43 16.76 9.21
N THR A 533 1.65 15.81 10.13
CA THR A 533 0.66 15.44 11.17
C THR A 533 0.18 16.67 11.95
N SER A 534 1.11 17.52 12.38
CA SER A 534 0.82 18.74 13.15
C SER A 534 -0.17 19.67 12.43
N ARG A 535 -0.15 19.68 11.08
CA ARG A 535 -1.05 20.49 10.26
C ARG A 535 -2.50 19.99 10.35
N TYR A 536 -2.71 18.68 10.39
CA TYR A 536 -4.04 18.09 10.46
C TYR A 536 -4.64 18.18 11.86
N ILE A 537 -3.83 17.99 12.90
CA ILE A 537 -4.25 18.19 14.29
C ILE A 537 -4.68 19.64 14.49
N ARG A 538 -3.85 20.60 14.06
CA ARG A 538 -4.19 22.03 14.12
C ARG A 538 -5.54 22.34 13.47
N ARG A 539 -5.78 21.82 12.27
CA ARG A 539 -7.06 22.00 11.56
C ARG A 539 -8.24 21.30 12.22
N SER A 540 -7.98 20.33 13.08
CA SER A 540 -8.99 19.54 13.79
C SER A 540 -9.12 19.95 15.25
N LEU A 541 -8.40 20.98 15.72
CA LEU A 541 -8.27 21.31 17.14
C LEU A 541 -9.62 21.59 17.81
N PHE A 542 -10.53 22.29 17.12
CA PHE A 542 -11.89 22.54 17.63
C PHE A 542 -12.75 21.28 17.71
N LEU A 543 -12.62 20.40 16.72
CA LEU A 543 -13.30 19.11 16.75
C LEU A 543 -12.77 18.26 17.91
N LEU A 544 -11.46 18.20 18.10
CA LEU A 544 -10.83 17.51 19.21
C LEU A 544 -11.29 18.07 20.55
N ALA A 545 -11.40 19.38 20.71
CA ALA A 545 -11.93 20.02 21.91
C ALA A 545 -13.41 19.66 22.18
N LYS A 546 -14.25 19.61 21.13
CA LYS A 546 -15.65 19.17 21.30
C LYS A 546 -15.77 17.68 21.62
N ILE A 547 -14.92 16.84 21.03
CA ILE A 547 -14.82 15.42 21.39
C ILE A 547 -14.41 15.28 22.86
N GLU A 548 -13.38 16.01 23.29
CA GLU A 548 -12.91 16.05 24.67
C GLU A 548 -14.03 16.40 25.66
N ASP A 549 -14.70 17.54 25.44
CA ASP A 549 -15.76 18.04 26.31
C ASP A 549 -16.92 17.03 26.37
N ALA A 550 -17.30 16.45 25.22
CA ALA A 550 -18.37 15.47 25.15
C ALA A 550 -18.02 14.15 25.87
N GLU A 551 -16.78 13.67 25.75
CA GLU A 551 -16.32 12.46 26.45
C GLU A 551 -16.31 12.65 27.97
N ILE A 552 -15.80 13.80 28.44
CA ILE A 552 -15.78 14.14 29.88
C ILE A 552 -17.20 14.26 30.41
N GLN A 553 -18.09 14.95 29.69
CA GLN A 553 -19.46 15.18 30.14
C GLN A 553 -20.26 13.87 30.21
N SER A 554 -20.15 13.01 29.18
CA SER A 554 -20.89 11.74 29.11
C SER A 554 -20.41 10.68 30.11
N HIS A 555 -19.20 10.81 30.66
CA HIS A 555 -18.62 9.84 31.60
C HIS A 555 -18.21 10.48 32.94
N ARG A 556 -18.81 11.60 33.31
CA ARG A 556 -18.41 12.38 34.49
C ARG A 556 -18.38 11.57 35.78
N GLU A 557 -19.40 10.75 36.03
CA GLU A 557 -19.49 9.92 37.24
C GLU A 557 -18.41 8.83 37.27
N PHE A 558 -18.20 8.14 36.15
CA PHE A 558 -17.15 7.13 36.00
C PHE A 558 -15.75 7.73 36.19
N ILE A 559 -15.48 8.88 35.56
CA ILE A 559 -14.21 9.60 35.71
C ILE A 559 -14.00 10.02 37.18
N SER A 560 -15.05 10.46 37.87
CA SER A 560 -14.98 10.82 39.29
C SER A 560 -14.57 9.63 40.15
N GLN A 561 -15.17 8.46 39.92
CA GLN A 561 -14.80 7.22 40.62
C GLN A 561 -13.36 6.80 40.30
N LEU A 562 -12.97 6.84 39.02
CA LEU A 562 -11.62 6.50 38.59
C LEU A 562 -10.56 7.44 39.20
N SER A 563 -10.90 8.71 39.40
CA SER A 563 -10.04 9.69 40.07
C SER A 563 -9.77 9.32 41.52
N VAL A 564 -10.78 8.86 42.26
CA VAL A 564 -10.62 8.42 43.66
C VAL A 564 -9.73 7.19 43.72
N THR A 565 -9.94 6.21 42.85
CA THR A 565 -9.09 5.01 42.75
C THR A 565 -7.64 5.38 42.45
N ALA A 566 -7.42 6.27 41.48
CA ALA A 566 -6.07 6.71 41.13
C ALA A 566 -5.39 7.54 42.22
N GLN A 567 -6.14 8.32 43.02
CA GLN A 567 -5.59 9.03 44.18
C GLN A 567 -5.13 8.07 45.28
N ALA A 568 -5.80 6.93 45.44
CA ALA A 568 -5.37 5.88 46.34
C ALA A 568 -4.14 5.11 45.80
N GLU A 569 -4.08 4.89 44.48
CA GLU A 569 -2.96 4.24 43.80
C GLU A 569 -1.68 5.10 43.78
N TYR A 570 -1.82 6.42 43.64
CA TYR A 570 -0.73 7.40 43.52
C TYR A 570 -0.84 8.52 44.59
N PRO A 571 -0.66 8.20 45.88
CA PRO A 571 -0.88 9.16 46.98
C PRO A 571 0.05 10.38 46.91
N GLU A 572 1.26 10.25 46.36
CA GLU A 572 2.22 11.33 46.18
C GLU A 572 1.88 12.30 45.03
N PHE A 573 0.88 11.95 44.21
CA PHE A 573 0.42 12.72 43.05
C PHE A 573 -1.04 13.13 43.15
N GLN A 574 -1.69 13.13 44.32
CA GLN A 574 -3.13 13.40 44.47
C GLN A 574 -3.62 14.68 43.76
N ASP A 575 -2.82 15.75 43.78
CA ASP A 575 -3.08 17.04 43.12
C ASP A 575 -2.45 17.17 41.72
N ARG A 576 -1.75 16.12 41.29
CA ARG A 576 -0.93 16.03 40.07
C ARG A 576 -1.28 14.83 39.21
N LEU A 577 -2.52 14.36 39.28
CA LEU A 577 -3.07 13.36 38.36
C LEU A 577 -3.62 14.03 37.11
N VAL A 578 -3.29 13.47 35.95
CA VAL A 578 -3.76 13.88 34.62
C VAL A 578 -4.67 12.80 34.06
N LEU A 579 -5.86 13.20 33.62
CA LEU A 579 -6.79 12.32 32.92
C LEU A 579 -6.34 12.12 31.47
N GLU A 580 -5.97 10.91 31.09
CA GLU A 580 -5.75 10.49 29.71
C GLU A 580 -7.09 10.07 29.09
N ILE A 581 -7.43 10.60 27.91
CA ILE A 581 -8.65 10.30 27.17
C ILE A 581 -8.28 9.67 25.82
N ASP A 582 -8.79 8.47 25.55
CA ASP A 582 -8.71 7.80 24.26
C ASP A 582 -10.09 7.81 23.57
N PRO A 583 -10.33 8.71 22.61
CA PRO A 583 -11.66 8.91 22.04
C PRO A 583 -12.16 7.73 21.20
N VAL A 584 -11.30 6.76 20.88
CA VAL A 584 -11.61 5.63 20.00
C VAL A 584 -11.93 4.36 20.80
N ALA A 585 -11.43 4.25 22.03
CA ALA A 585 -11.65 3.10 22.89
C ALA A 585 -13.14 2.91 23.22
N GLU A 586 -13.60 1.66 23.19
CA GLU A 586 -15.01 1.32 23.42
C GLU A 586 -15.34 1.18 24.90
N ALA A 587 -14.51 0.44 25.63
CA ALA A 587 -14.69 0.24 27.05
C ALA A 587 -14.30 1.52 27.82
N PRO A 588 -15.14 2.01 28.75
CA PRO A 588 -14.80 3.16 29.59
C PRO A 588 -13.45 3.02 30.32
N THR A 589 -13.09 1.80 30.73
CA THR A 589 -11.82 1.47 31.40
C THR A 589 -10.60 1.63 30.49
N ASP A 590 -10.76 1.43 29.19
CA ASP A 590 -9.68 1.65 28.21
C ASP A 590 -9.63 3.10 27.75
N LYS A 591 -10.80 3.75 27.70
CA LYS A 591 -10.98 5.15 27.30
C LYS A 591 -10.37 6.15 28.28
N PHE A 592 -10.50 5.91 29.58
CA PHE A 592 -10.06 6.86 30.61
C PHE A 592 -9.00 6.24 31.50
N LYS A 593 -7.86 6.92 31.66
CA LYS A 593 -6.77 6.49 32.56
C LYS A 593 -6.21 7.69 33.29
N PHE A 594 -6.11 7.63 34.62
CA PHE A 594 -5.35 8.62 35.36
C PHE A 594 -3.89 8.19 35.46
N LYS A 595 -2.98 9.13 35.21
CA LYS A 595 -1.55 8.91 35.41
C LYS A 595 -0.91 10.11 36.08
N PRO A 596 0.21 9.92 36.81
CA PRO A 596 1.01 11.02 37.32
C PRO A 596 1.43 12.01 36.21
N VAL A 597 1.44 13.30 36.53
CA VAL A 597 1.87 14.39 35.63
C VAL A 597 3.29 14.19 35.07
N SER A 598 4.15 13.51 35.82
CA SER A 598 5.53 13.17 35.42
C SER A 598 5.58 12.42 34.08
N ASN A 599 4.56 11.63 33.76
CA ASN A 599 4.45 10.89 32.50
C ASN A 599 4.23 11.81 31.29
N TYR A 600 3.82 13.06 31.49
CA TYR A 600 3.44 14.00 30.44
C TYR A 600 4.33 15.25 30.36
N LEU A 601 5.40 15.33 31.17
CA LEU A 601 6.31 16.48 31.15
C LEU A 601 6.96 16.71 29.78
N HIS A 602 7.15 15.64 29.01
CA HIS A 602 7.71 15.69 27.65
C HIS A 602 6.84 16.46 26.65
N ILE A 603 5.54 16.65 26.91
CA ILE A 603 4.63 17.46 26.08
C ILE A 603 5.03 18.95 26.15
N PHE A 604 5.72 19.37 27.22
CA PHE A 604 6.19 20.73 27.45
C PHE A 604 7.72 20.82 27.56
N PRO A 605 8.48 20.57 26.48
CA PRO A 605 9.95 20.44 26.53
C PRO A 605 10.67 21.72 27.00
N GLU A 606 10.04 22.90 26.84
CA GLU A 606 10.61 24.19 27.21
C GLU A 606 10.40 24.54 28.70
N ALA A 607 9.81 23.65 29.49
CA ALA A 607 9.35 24.00 30.82
C ALA A 607 9.61 22.91 31.87
N SER A 608 10.53 23.21 32.81
CA SER A 608 10.51 22.63 34.16
C SER A 608 9.08 22.73 34.71
N GLU A 609 8.47 21.65 35.24
CA GLU A 609 7.13 21.40 35.85
C GLU A 609 6.03 22.50 35.96
N ARG A 610 6.39 23.78 35.89
CA ARG A 610 5.59 25.00 35.82
C ARG A 610 4.38 25.00 34.86
N PRO A 611 4.33 24.31 33.69
CA PRO A 611 3.15 24.37 32.81
C PRO A 611 1.89 23.88 33.49
N TRP A 612 2.01 22.85 34.32
CA TRP A 612 0.89 22.29 35.06
C TRP A 612 0.51 23.17 36.25
N GLN A 613 1.48 23.84 36.89
CA GLN A 613 1.21 24.85 37.91
C GLN A 613 0.45 26.05 37.33
N VAL A 614 0.83 26.51 36.13
CA VAL A 614 0.14 27.60 35.44
C VAL A 614 -1.25 27.17 34.97
N ALA A 615 -1.41 25.92 34.50
CA ALA A 615 -2.72 25.40 34.13
C ALA A 615 -3.64 25.23 35.36
N SER A 616 -3.08 24.82 36.50
CA SER A 616 -3.78 24.76 37.80
C SER A 616 -4.20 26.16 38.28
N LYS A 617 -3.31 27.17 38.18
CA LYS A 617 -3.64 28.56 38.48
C LYS A 617 -4.71 29.13 37.55
N TRP A 618 -4.61 28.85 36.25
CA TRP A 618 -5.63 29.27 35.28
C TRP A 618 -6.99 28.68 35.64
N ARG A 619 -7.04 27.39 35.98
CA ARG A 619 -8.27 26.73 36.43
C ARG A 619 -8.86 27.37 37.68
N GLN A 620 -8.04 27.68 38.68
CA GLN A 620 -8.49 28.40 39.86
C GLN A 620 -9.11 29.75 39.49
N SER A 621 -8.53 30.45 38.50
CA SER A 621 -9.03 31.74 38.01
C SER A 621 -10.35 31.65 37.21
N THR A 622 -10.72 30.48 36.72
CA THR A 622 -11.97 30.26 35.98
C THR A 622 -13.07 29.63 36.84
N GLY A 623 -12.86 29.47 38.16
CA GLY A 623 -13.85 28.89 39.08
C GLY A 623 -14.14 27.40 38.84
N LEU A 624 -13.30 26.71 38.06
CA LEU A 624 -13.47 25.28 37.77
C LEU A 624 -12.85 24.46 38.91
N HIS A 625 -13.62 24.15 39.95
CA HIS A 625 -13.15 23.41 41.13
C HIS A 625 -12.95 21.88 40.91
N SER A 626 -12.59 21.42 39.70
CA SER A 626 -12.37 19.99 39.47
C SER A 626 -11.08 19.49 40.13
N LEU A 627 -11.13 18.26 40.66
CA LEU A 627 -10.08 17.64 41.48
C LEU A 627 -8.82 17.19 40.69
N SER A 628 -8.83 17.17 39.35
CA SER A 628 -7.77 16.54 38.53
C SER A 628 -7.25 17.46 37.44
N LEU A 629 -5.93 17.53 37.16
CA LEU A 629 -5.29 18.42 36.16
C LEU A 629 -5.93 18.34 34.76
N PRO A 630 -5.73 19.34 33.86
CA PRO A 630 -6.31 19.31 32.52
C PRO A 630 -5.96 17.99 31.82
N PRO A 631 -6.89 17.41 31.07
CA PRO A 631 -6.69 16.11 30.48
C PRO A 631 -5.63 16.13 29.38
N VAL A 632 -5.20 14.95 28.99
CA VAL A 632 -4.39 14.69 27.80
C VAL A 632 -5.20 13.82 26.87
N ILE A 633 -5.32 14.21 25.60
CA ILE A 633 -5.96 13.39 24.58
C ILE A 633 -4.92 12.53 23.91
N ARG A 634 -5.22 11.23 23.82
CA ARG A 634 -4.47 10.27 23.02
C ARG A 634 -5.03 10.24 21.61
N ILE A 635 -4.20 10.56 20.62
CA ILE A 635 -4.50 10.34 19.21
C ILE A 635 -3.64 9.19 18.69
N HIS A 636 -4.30 8.20 18.10
CA HIS A 636 -3.61 7.09 17.44
C HIS A 636 -3.32 7.44 15.99
N GLU A 637 -2.06 7.26 15.61
CA GLU A 637 -1.61 7.26 14.22
C GLU A 637 -1.06 5.87 13.93
N GLY A 638 -1.70 5.15 13.00
CA GLY A 638 -1.34 3.78 12.68
C GLY A 638 -2.35 2.74 13.19
N TYR A 639 -2.32 1.57 12.56
CA TYR A 639 -2.97 0.33 13.00
C TYR A 639 -2.10 -0.46 13.98
N GLU A 640 -0.79 -0.54 13.71
CA GLU A 640 0.12 -0.98 14.76
C GLU A 640 0.11 0.11 15.82
N ILE A 641 -0.17 -0.30 17.06
CA ILE A 641 0.19 0.44 18.26
C ILE A 641 1.72 0.53 18.25
N THR A 642 2.28 1.30 17.33
CA THR A 642 3.60 1.88 17.51
C THR A 642 3.50 2.49 18.90
N ASN A 643 4.38 2.04 19.81
CA ASN A 643 4.20 2.11 21.27
C ASN A 643 4.01 3.53 21.85
N ARG A 644 3.87 4.57 21.02
CA ARG A 644 3.83 5.97 21.40
C ARG A 644 2.71 6.69 20.63
N PRO A 645 1.48 6.70 21.16
CA PRO A 645 0.44 7.53 20.59
C PRO A 645 0.80 9.02 20.72
N ASN A 646 0.21 9.85 19.87
CA ASN A 646 0.37 11.31 19.98
C ASN A 646 -0.45 11.81 21.15
N LEU A 647 0.26 12.26 22.19
CA LEU A 647 -0.35 12.82 23.39
C LEU A 647 -0.47 14.34 23.24
N LEU A 648 -1.70 14.83 23.32
CA LEU A 648 -2.04 16.24 23.19
C LEU A 648 -2.48 16.80 24.53
N PHE A 649 -1.92 17.93 24.94
CA PHE A 649 -2.48 18.66 26.08
C PHE A 649 -3.88 19.17 25.74
N SER A 650 -4.87 18.94 26.61
CA SER A 650 -6.28 19.37 26.51
C SER A 650 -6.55 20.46 25.45
N PRO A 651 -6.93 20.07 24.22
CA PRO A 651 -7.39 20.99 23.18
C PRO A 651 -8.42 22.00 23.66
N SER A 652 -9.41 21.57 24.46
CA SER A 652 -10.44 22.42 25.04
C SER A 652 -9.83 23.48 25.97
N THR A 653 -8.98 23.08 26.91
CA THR A 653 -8.29 24.02 27.82
C THR A 653 -7.39 24.97 27.03
N ALA A 654 -6.60 24.47 26.08
CA ALA A 654 -5.69 25.29 25.29
C ALA A 654 -6.43 26.36 24.47
N LEU A 655 -7.58 26.01 23.88
CA LEU A 655 -8.43 26.96 23.17
C LEU A 655 -9.06 27.99 24.12
N ARG A 656 -9.63 27.57 25.26
CA ARG A 656 -10.19 28.51 26.26
C ARG A 656 -9.13 29.46 26.79
N MET A 657 -7.92 28.97 27.07
CA MET A 657 -6.79 29.82 27.48
C MET A 657 -6.39 30.84 26.42
N ALA A 658 -6.39 30.43 25.15
CA ALA A 658 -6.01 31.30 24.03
C ALA A 658 -7.05 32.37 23.71
N PHE A 659 -8.33 32.10 24.01
CA PHE A 659 -9.42 32.91 23.50
C PHE A 659 -10.41 33.38 24.58
N LYS A 660 -10.00 33.35 25.84
CA LYS A 660 -10.81 33.81 27.00
C LYS A 660 -11.39 35.21 26.79
N GLU A 661 -10.60 36.15 26.25
CA GLU A 661 -11.01 37.55 26.06
C GLU A 661 -11.96 37.76 24.88
N HIS A 662 -12.06 36.81 23.95
CA HIS A 662 -12.90 36.89 22.77
C HIS A 662 -14.36 36.46 23.01
N GLY A 663 -14.76 36.30 24.27
CA GLY A 663 -16.11 35.82 24.63
C GLY A 663 -16.40 34.37 24.16
N LEU A 664 -15.37 33.65 23.70
CA LEU A 664 -15.51 32.27 23.23
C LEU A 664 -15.87 31.31 24.36
N ASP A 665 -15.69 31.69 25.63
CA ASP A 665 -16.24 30.93 26.76
C ASP A 665 -17.77 30.81 26.69
N ALA A 666 -18.51 31.80 26.15
CA ALA A 666 -19.94 31.66 25.90
C ALA A 666 -20.20 30.68 24.75
N ILE A 667 -19.49 30.84 23.64
CA ILE A 667 -19.68 30.04 22.41
C ILE A 667 -19.27 28.56 22.57
N VAL A 668 -18.22 28.28 23.35
CA VAL A 668 -17.78 26.91 23.63
C VAL A 668 -18.74 26.23 24.62
N ASN A 669 -19.30 26.97 25.59
CA ASN A 669 -20.12 26.42 26.67
C ASN A 669 -21.65 26.53 26.47
N ASP A 670 -22.16 27.23 25.46
CA ASP A 670 -23.60 27.52 25.33
C ASP A 670 -24.52 26.29 25.18
N ASN A 671 -23.98 25.08 24.98
CA ASN A 671 -24.76 23.84 25.03
C ASN A 671 -24.76 23.13 26.41
N ALA A 672 -23.87 23.50 27.34
CA ALA A 672 -23.79 22.89 28.67
C ALA A 672 -24.55 23.68 29.74
N SER A 673 -24.70 24.99 29.57
CA SER A 673 -25.31 25.87 30.58
C SER A 673 -26.84 25.87 30.58
N SER A 674 -27.51 25.42 29.51
CA SER A 674 -28.99 25.38 29.47
C SER A 674 -29.61 24.24 30.29
N VAL A 675 -28.80 23.31 30.83
CA VAL A 675 -29.27 22.18 31.66
C VAL A 675 -29.12 22.46 33.16
N TYR A 676 -28.45 23.56 33.55
CA TYR A 676 -28.22 23.92 34.95
C TYR A 676 -29.22 24.96 35.53
N TYR A 677 -30.24 25.36 34.78
CA TYR A 677 -31.26 26.32 35.23
C TYR A 677 -32.70 25.89 34.87
N THR A 678 -33.10 24.68 35.28
CA THR A 678 -34.53 24.37 35.49
C THR A 678 -34.68 23.68 36.84
N GLY A 679 -34.66 24.48 37.90
CA GLY A 679 -34.87 24.02 39.26
C GLY A 679 -35.37 25.14 40.16
N SER A 680 -36.63 25.03 40.55
CA SER A 680 -37.31 25.71 41.67
C SER A 680 -37.50 27.24 41.61
N SER A 681 -38.59 27.65 40.95
CA SER A 681 -39.50 28.65 41.53
C SER A 681 -40.94 28.29 41.20
N GLN A 682 -41.48 27.32 41.94
CA GLN A 682 -42.86 27.27 42.44
C GLN A 682 -42.96 26.23 43.55
#